data_AF-A0A031LRQ8-F1
#
_entry.id   AF-A0A031LRQ8-F1
#
_cell.length_a   1.000
_cell.length_b   1.000
_cell.length_c   1.000
_cell.angle_alpha   90.00
_cell.angle_beta   90.00
_cell.angle_gamma   90.00
#
_symmetry.space_group_name_H-M   'P 1'
#
loop_
_entity.id
_entity.type
_entity.pdbx_description
1 polymer ?
#
loop_
_entity_poly.entity_id
_entity_poly.type
_entity_poly.pdbx_seq_one_letter_code
_entity_poly.pdbx_strand_id
1 'polypeptide(L)'
;MKKQTLVVILSLMLGLAGCSGEDKPKLTTPSAPEPTIPIQPEDPEPSLPPDLEPERPINVPQPKTYLNLDFTEIYSIPSDWNILPSNPGSIQFKEGALLIDGRKDLTKPTTIMLSSDFQKLRNYKIELEFEYLERNNGTRWGSIIYRASDVFAQPEYTPYYQFAIRADASAYNGLELALRRSNNTWNVIDTSKFESNIALNTPYKATVVVHDQRVRHYLNDQLVFDGELPTNLNQGAIGLSAAGLLMKVNTIQVIEQLDALPTQDRITDVIDHKYPVAMAPALAQPADSLTNDNAHTATYIAYQLDEQLFLKDFDNKTSLHLRSLLSDQTKRTLPLLHIDSENTLAELRSLSSDYDFSDVTLVSDDPYLLRKARVEIPEIRTALDWSEKYNLISDQNSVVKIAQATNTALSKIVILPAHLVQSHVVAHLQRLLITPWAGFTHNTSGQTSPKLDAYQAAEILTTGVNGIYTHQPELFHSIMRSMAPNTLLRKPLITGHRGIPSQVDENTLEGILKAIEVGADAVEYDVYLTKDDHVVLMHDKSVLRTTGIAKNIENMTLEEVRKLKTTGQRLAIPTMDEVLAAVVKKYSHVTNFIEIKSAKPEIISKIKDLLDKYDAYGQAIVISFDGQQILEMKNTLKGVSTGLLVYPPKEQTTFLNIRRVLETTRQFSSTFNPNYSGLNQDVMYLASLRGVTFWPWTFRLIKNDFYRMYIQGTHGLTTDYAQDASNFVVKIETPRQISATVGQPLQITGQKLTQLGQSSYQSFNTMLVLSGSAKYSLNGQSVSFSERGTAYVMPSYQYTIAPNFTYTIYAKPVTVTIQ
;
A
#
# COMPACT_ATOMS: atom_id res chain seq x y z
N MET A 1 54.93 -7.83 -5.39
CA MET A 1 56.28 -8.28 -4.99
C MET A 1 56.27 -8.64 -3.52
N LYS A 2 56.92 -9.76 -3.19
CA LYS A 2 57.01 -10.40 -1.86
C LYS A 2 57.91 -9.61 -0.89
N LYS A 3 57.56 -9.70 0.41
CA LYS A 3 58.43 -9.91 1.62
C LYS A 3 59.48 -8.82 1.95
N GLN A 4 59.94 -8.54 3.17
CA GLN A 4 59.94 -9.20 4.50
C GLN A 4 60.64 -8.26 5.51
N THR A 5 60.28 -8.27 6.79
CA THR A 5 61.12 -8.02 8.02
C THR A 5 60.19 -8.15 9.25
N LEU A 6 60.52 -8.60 10.47
CA LEU A 6 61.70 -9.19 11.14
C LEU A 6 61.25 -9.76 12.54
N VAL A 7 61.77 -10.95 12.92
CA VAL A 7 62.24 -11.47 14.25
C VAL A 7 61.59 -10.99 15.59
N VAL A 8 60.87 -11.83 16.36
CA VAL A 8 61.23 -12.72 17.52
C VAL A 8 61.72 -12.02 18.83
N ILE A 9 61.07 -12.29 19.98
CA ILE A 9 61.63 -12.88 21.23
C ILE A 9 60.51 -13.14 22.28
N LEU A 10 60.66 -14.27 22.96
CA LEU A 10 59.84 -14.90 24.00
C LEU A 10 60.37 -14.52 25.40
N SER A 11 59.53 -14.43 26.43
CA SER A 11 59.93 -14.63 27.84
C SER A 11 58.73 -15.01 28.73
N LEU A 12 58.87 -16.13 29.43
CA LEU A 12 58.01 -16.71 30.46
C LEU A 12 58.62 -16.43 31.84
N MET A 13 57.82 -16.23 32.91
CA MET A 13 57.90 -17.01 34.18
C MET A 13 57.02 -16.43 35.32
N LEU A 14 56.63 -17.36 36.20
CA LEU A 14 55.71 -17.29 37.34
C LEU A 14 56.30 -16.65 38.62
N GLY A 15 55.42 -16.27 39.58
CA GLY A 15 55.55 -16.75 40.97
C GLY A 15 55.43 -15.77 42.17
N LEU A 16 54.27 -15.84 42.84
CA LEU A 16 54.04 -15.99 44.31
C LEU A 16 53.99 -14.83 45.35
N ALA A 17 52.89 -14.90 46.14
CA ALA A 17 52.66 -14.64 47.58
C ALA A 17 52.67 -13.19 48.14
N GLY A 18 51.81 -12.76 49.09
CA GLY A 18 50.78 -13.40 49.94
C GLY A 18 50.30 -12.45 51.08
N CYS A 19 49.37 -12.97 51.93
CA CYS A 19 48.83 -12.48 53.23
C CYS A 19 47.55 -11.59 53.20
N SER A 20 46.52 -11.70 54.07
CA SER A 20 46.05 -12.64 55.13
C SER A 20 44.76 -12.02 55.75
N GLY A 21 43.65 -12.77 55.96
CA GLY A 21 43.13 -13.23 57.28
C GLY A 21 41.59 -13.42 57.19
N GLU A 22 41.03 -14.63 57.37
CA GLU A 22 40.50 -15.29 58.61
C GLU A 22 39.20 -14.63 59.14
N ASP A 23 38.04 -15.29 59.28
CA ASP A 23 37.73 -16.47 60.13
C ASP A 23 36.63 -17.43 59.58
N LYS A 24 36.67 -18.68 60.08
CA LYS A 24 35.79 -19.87 59.87
C LYS A 24 35.39 -20.43 61.27
N PRO A 25 34.77 -21.63 61.48
CA PRO A 25 33.80 -22.47 60.73
C PRO A 25 32.66 -23.01 61.64
N LYS A 26 31.74 -23.85 61.12
CA LYS A 26 31.42 -25.17 61.73
C LYS A 26 30.60 -26.08 60.79
N LEU A 27 30.88 -27.38 60.92
CA LEU A 27 30.39 -28.51 60.13
C LEU A 27 29.70 -29.53 61.07
N THR A 28 28.87 -30.40 60.48
CA THR A 28 28.47 -31.80 60.87
C THR A 28 27.04 -32.13 61.36
N THR A 29 26.34 -32.90 60.50
CA THR A 29 25.65 -34.22 60.69
C THR A 29 24.17 -34.33 61.16
N PRO A 30 23.46 -35.45 60.80
CA PRO A 30 22.00 -35.53 60.61
C PRO A 30 21.22 -36.31 61.70
N SER A 31 19.89 -36.18 61.73
CA SER A 31 18.96 -37.13 62.40
C SER A 31 17.54 -37.07 61.83
N ALA A 32 16.87 -38.22 61.76
CA ALA A 32 15.58 -38.53 61.13
C ALA A 32 14.33 -38.18 62.01
N PRO A 33 13.12 -38.75 61.77
CA PRO A 33 12.00 -38.20 60.99
C PRO A 33 10.72 -37.84 61.80
N GLU A 34 9.79 -37.12 61.14
CA GLU A 34 8.33 -36.88 61.34
C GLU A 34 7.65 -36.94 62.74
N PRO A 35 6.66 -36.04 62.98
CA PRO A 35 5.27 -36.53 62.87
C PRO A 35 4.26 -35.55 62.23
N THR A 36 3.21 -36.16 61.71
CA THR A 36 1.99 -35.63 61.08
C THR A 36 0.88 -35.16 62.06
N ILE A 37 0.09 -34.17 61.59
CA ILE A 37 -1.38 -33.89 61.84
C ILE A 37 -1.75 -33.28 63.23
N PRO A 38 -2.76 -32.37 63.39
CA PRO A 38 -3.93 -32.07 62.54
C PRO A 38 -4.26 -30.58 62.23
N ILE A 39 -5.22 -30.43 61.30
CA ILE A 39 -5.88 -29.19 60.85
C ILE A 39 -7.18 -28.95 61.65
N GLN A 40 -7.56 -27.66 61.78
CA GLN A 40 -8.89 -27.01 61.95
C GLN A 40 -9.20 -26.38 63.32
N PRO A 41 -10.07 -25.34 63.40
CA PRO A 41 -10.45 -24.31 62.40
C PRO A 41 -10.54 -22.88 62.98
N GLU A 42 -10.40 -21.84 62.16
CA GLU A 42 -11.04 -20.54 62.42
C GLU A 42 -11.67 -20.01 61.12
N ASP A 43 -12.87 -19.46 61.29
CA ASP A 43 -13.92 -19.14 60.31
C ASP A 43 -13.62 -17.87 59.45
N PRO A 44 -14.39 -17.64 58.37
CA PRO A 44 -13.91 -17.02 57.13
C PRO A 44 -14.02 -15.49 57.09
N GLU A 45 -13.04 -14.87 56.42
CA GLU A 45 -13.24 -13.59 55.75
C GLU A 45 -14.05 -13.77 54.45
N PRO A 46 -14.80 -12.74 54.00
CA PRO A 46 -15.90 -12.87 53.06
C PRO A 46 -15.47 -13.41 51.70
N SER A 47 -16.16 -14.43 51.23
CA SER A 47 -16.00 -14.99 49.90
C SER A 47 -16.33 -13.95 48.81
N LEU A 48 -15.37 -13.77 47.91
CA LEU A 48 -15.66 -13.39 46.53
C LEU A 48 -16.64 -14.43 45.94
N PRO A 49 -17.62 -14.03 45.11
CA PRO A 49 -18.57 -14.97 44.52
C PRO A 49 -17.80 -16.04 43.70
N PRO A 50 -18.13 -17.33 43.86
CA PRO A 50 -17.52 -18.40 43.09
C PRO A 50 -18.01 -18.36 41.65
N ASP A 51 -17.10 -18.69 40.74
CA ASP A 51 -17.31 -19.23 39.40
C ASP A 51 -18.61 -18.80 38.68
N LEU A 52 -18.46 -17.91 37.69
CA LEU A 52 -19.16 -18.20 36.44
C LEU A 52 -18.47 -19.45 35.88
N GLU A 53 -19.02 -20.61 36.20
CA GLU A 53 -18.85 -21.83 35.40
C GLU A 53 -18.93 -21.44 33.92
N PRO A 54 -18.16 -22.10 33.03
CA PRO A 54 -18.25 -21.84 31.60
C PRO A 54 -19.73 -21.89 31.21
N GLU A 55 -20.20 -20.79 30.63
CA GLU A 55 -21.58 -20.61 30.21
C GLU A 55 -22.08 -21.91 29.57
N ARG A 56 -23.27 -22.36 30.00
CA ARG A 56 -24.02 -23.43 29.34
C ARG A 56 -23.77 -23.32 27.82
N PRO A 57 -23.43 -24.42 27.11
CA PRO A 57 -23.15 -24.33 25.69
C PRO A 57 -24.26 -23.52 25.04
N ILE A 58 -23.89 -22.35 24.51
CA ILE A 58 -24.78 -21.53 23.70
C ILE A 58 -25.33 -22.52 22.68
N ASN A 59 -26.65 -22.65 22.62
CA ASN A 59 -27.29 -23.52 21.64
C ASN A 59 -27.05 -22.84 20.27
N VAL A 60 -25.86 -23.02 19.71
CA VAL A 60 -25.46 -22.46 18.42
C VAL A 60 -26.38 -23.14 17.40
N PRO A 61 -27.24 -22.38 16.73
CA PRO A 61 -28.11 -22.95 15.71
C PRO A 61 -27.24 -23.72 14.73
N GLN A 62 -27.56 -24.99 14.50
CA GLN A 62 -26.86 -25.79 13.51
C GLN A 62 -27.44 -25.45 12.13
N PRO A 63 -26.60 -25.20 11.11
CA PRO A 63 -27.09 -24.85 9.79
C PRO A 63 -27.89 -26.01 9.21
N LYS A 64 -29.09 -25.72 8.71
CA LYS A 64 -29.90 -26.74 8.04
C LYS A 64 -29.25 -27.16 6.72
N THR A 65 -29.04 -28.46 6.52
CA THR A 65 -28.70 -29.00 5.20
C THR A 65 -29.97 -29.13 4.36
N TYR A 66 -30.08 -28.37 3.27
CA TYR A 66 -31.21 -28.41 2.35
C TYR A 66 -31.05 -29.48 1.27
N LEU A 67 -29.82 -29.73 0.85
CA LEU A 67 -29.46 -30.76 -0.11
C LEU A 67 -28.10 -31.37 0.27
N ASN A 68 -28.00 -32.69 0.20
CA ASN A 68 -26.73 -33.39 0.23
C ASN A 68 -26.86 -34.62 -0.66
N LEU A 69 -26.27 -34.57 -1.86
CA LEU A 69 -26.31 -35.66 -2.83
C LEU A 69 -24.89 -36.08 -3.18
N ASP A 70 -24.63 -37.37 -3.01
CA ASP A 70 -23.57 -38.10 -3.70
C ASP A 70 -24.22 -38.88 -4.85
N PHE A 71 -23.82 -38.57 -6.09
CA PHE A 71 -24.42 -39.21 -7.26
C PHE A 71 -24.05 -40.69 -7.38
N THR A 72 -23.02 -41.17 -6.67
CA THR A 72 -22.67 -42.59 -6.61
C THR A 72 -23.64 -43.40 -5.75
N GLU A 73 -24.41 -42.74 -4.89
CA GLU A 73 -25.36 -43.37 -3.96
C GLU A 73 -26.82 -43.34 -4.45
N ILE A 74 -27.09 -42.69 -5.60
CA ILE A 74 -28.43 -42.63 -6.22
C ILE A 74 -28.44 -43.25 -7.62
N TYR A 75 -29.63 -43.46 -8.18
CA TYR A 75 -29.80 -44.17 -9.46
C TYR A 75 -30.42 -43.32 -10.59
N SER A 76 -30.83 -42.09 -10.29
CA SER A 76 -31.43 -41.17 -11.25
C SER A 76 -31.32 -39.72 -10.79
N ILE A 77 -31.46 -38.76 -11.71
CA ILE A 77 -31.62 -37.34 -11.38
C ILE A 77 -32.90 -37.18 -10.52
N PRO A 78 -32.88 -36.39 -9.44
CA PRO A 78 -34.08 -36.11 -8.66
C PRO A 78 -35.21 -35.56 -9.54
N SER A 79 -36.43 -36.07 -9.34
CA SER A 79 -37.57 -35.79 -10.23
C SER A 79 -38.08 -34.35 -10.17
N ASP A 80 -37.72 -33.60 -9.13
CA ASP A 80 -38.07 -32.20 -8.91
C ASP A 80 -37.04 -31.21 -9.47
N TRP A 81 -35.97 -31.71 -10.11
CA TRP A 81 -35.01 -30.87 -10.84
C TRP A 81 -35.51 -30.62 -12.26
N ASN A 82 -35.31 -29.39 -12.75
CA ASN A 82 -35.82 -28.96 -14.05
C ASN A 82 -34.72 -28.93 -15.12
N ILE A 83 -34.83 -29.80 -16.12
CA ILE A 83 -33.99 -29.78 -17.33
C ILE A 83 -34.71 -28.93 -18.38
N LEU A 84 -34.08 -27.83 -18.81
CA LEU A 84 -34.72 -26.90 -19.73
C LEU A 84 -34.93 -27.55 -21.12
N PRO A 85 -36.16 -27.53 -21.68
CA PRO A 85 -36.42 -28.06 -23.03
C PRO A 85 -35.64 -27.32 -24.12
N SER A 86 -35.25 -26.07 -23.84
CA SER A 86 -34.51 -25.19 -24.75
C SER A 86 -32.99 -25.42 -24.74
N ASN A 87 -32.50 -26.39 -23.95
CA ASN A 87 -31.08 -26.71 -23.85
C ASN A 87 -30.48 -27.08 -25.22
N PRO A 88 -29.30 -26.54 -25.57
CA PRO A 88 -28.64 -26.94 -26.80
C PRO A 88 -28.16 -28.39 -26.71
N GLY A 89 -27.51 -28.78 -25.61
CA GLY A 89 -26.97 -30.12 -25.36
C GLY A 89 -27.90 -31.01 -24.54
N SER A 90 -27.30 -31.98 -23.84
CA SER A 90 -28.03 -33.03 -23.10
C SER A 90 -27.59 -33.12 -21.64
N ILE A 91 -28.52 -33.55 -20.78
CA ILE A 91 -28.25 -33.80 -19.36
C ILE A 91 -28.72 -35.21 -19.04
N GLN A 92 -27.86 -36.03 -18.45
CA GLN A 92 -28.13 -37.43 -18.18
C GLN A 92 -27.45 -37.90 -16.91
N PHE A 93 -28.07 -38.88 -16.24
CA PHE A 93 -27.42 -39.64 -15.18
C PHE A 93 -26.73 -40.85 -15.81
N LYS A 94 -25.44 -41.06 -15.53
CA LYS A 94 -24.68 -42.20 -16.03
C LYS A 94 -23.59 -42.57 -15.02
N GLU A 95 -23.50 -43.87 -14.71
CA GLU A 95 -22.41 -44.46 -13.90
C GLU A 95 -22.18 -43.74 -12.55
N GLY A 96 -23.26 -43.40 -11.84
CA GLY A 96 -23.13 -42.74 -10.53
C GLY A 96 -22.74 -41.25 -10.61
N ALA A 97 -22.99 -40.59 -11.74
CA ALA A 97 -22.70 -39.18 -11.91
C ALA A 97 -23.77 -38.45 -12.74
N LEU A 98 -23.93 -37.16 -12.48
CA LEU A 98 -24.68 -36.26 -13.34
C LEU A 98 -23.76 -35.71 -14.43
N LEU A 99 -24.13 -35.94 -15.70
CA LEU A 99 -23.41 -35.44 -16.86
C LEU A 99 -24.19 -34.29 -17.51
N ILE A 100 -23.53 -33.14 -17.64
CA ILE A 100 -24.05 -31.95 -18.32
C ILE A 100 -23.19 -31.74 -19.58
N ASP A 101 -23.73 -32.11 -20.73
CA ASP A 101 -23.04 -32.00 -22.01
C ASP A 101 -23.34 -30.66 -22.68
N GLY A 102 -22.46 -29.69 -22.48
CA GLY A 102 -22.53 -28.38 -23.10
C GLY A 102 -21.81 -28.27 -24.45
N ARG A 103 -21.19 -29.34 -24.97
CA ARG A 103 -20.25 -29.24 -26.12
C ARG A 103 -20.89 -28.75 -27.42
N LYS A 104 -22.21 -28.86 -27.56
CA LYS A 104 -22.91 -28.50 -28.80
C LYS A 104 -22.92 -27.01 -29.11
N ASP A 105 -22.84 -26.15 -28.09
CA ASP A 105 -22.83 -24.69 -28.26
C ASP A 105 -21.74 -24.08 -27.38
N LEU A 106 -20.94 -23.18 -27.95
CA LEU A 106 -19.83 -22.55 -27.24
C LEU A 106 -20.33 -21.47 -26.26
N THR A 107 -21.49 -20.87 -26.51
CA THR A 107 -21.96 -19.64 -25.85
C THR A 107 -23.28 -19.79 -25.12
N LYS A 108 -24.18 -20.63 -25.62
CA LYS A 108 -25.46 -20.94 -24.98
C LYS A 108 -25.26 -22.13 -24.05
N PRO A 109 -25.40 -21.97 -22.72
CA PRO A 109 -25.16 -23.07 -21.80
C PRO A 109 -26.27 -24.12 -21.88
N THR A 110 -25.91 -25.35 -21.58
CA THR A 110 -26.83 -26.44 -21.23
C THR A 110 -27.01 -26.43 -19.71
N THR A 111 -28.25 -26.24 -19.25
CA THR A 111 -28.58 -25.88 -17.87
C THR A 111 -29.57 -26.87 -17.24
N ILE A 112 -29.32 -27.23 -15.99
CA ILE A 112 -30.28 -27.90 -15.10
C ILE A 112 -30.49 -27.03 -13.87
N MET A 113 -31.75 -26.80 -13.51
CA MET A 113 -32.13 -26.10 -12.28
C MET A 113 -32.48 -27.13 -11.20
N LEU A 114 -32.03 -26.89 -9.98
CA LEU A 114 -32.33 -27.72 -8.83
C LEU A 114 -33.79 -27.48 -8.37
N SER A 115 -34.21 -28.19 -7.31
CA SER A 115 -35.54 -28.09 -6.72
C SER A 115 -36.06 -26.65 -6.57
N SER A 116 -37.32 -26.43 -6.91
CA SER A 116 -38.00 -25.14 -6.72
C SER A 116 -38.04 -24.69 -5.26
N ASP A 117 -37.87 -25.61 -4.30
CA ASP A 117 -37.82 -25.31 -2.88
C ASP A 117 -36.68 -24.35 -2.51
N PHE A 118 -35.62 -24.30 -3.33
CA PHE A 118 -34.49 -23.41 -3.10
C PHE A 118 -34.74 -21.95 -3.51
N GLN A 119 -35.84 -21.65 -4.22
CA GLN A 119 -36.15 -20.30 -4.70
C GLN A 119 -36.35 -19.28 -3.57
N LYS A 120 -36.73 -19.75 -2.38
CA LYS A 120 -36.96 -18.90 -1.19
C LYS A 120 -35.71 -18.73 -0.33
N LEU A 121 -34.63 -19.45 -0.62
CA LEU A 121 -33.38 -19.35 0.14
C LEU A 121 -32.71 -18.01 -0.13
N ARG A 122 -32.21 -17.40 0.95
CA ARG A 122 -31.50 -16.11 0.91
C ARG A 122 -30.01 -16.28 1.18
N ASN A 123 -29.72 -17.00 2.27
CA ASN A 123 -28.38 -17.19 2.80
C ASN A 123 -28.05 -18.68 2.80
N TYR A 124 -27.09 -19.08 1.98
CA TYR A 124 -26.75 -20.48 1.78
C TYR A 124 -25.34 -20.63 1.23
N LYS A 125 -24.81 -21.83 1.41
CA LYS A 125 -23.56 -22.32 0.82
C LYS A 125 -23.89 -23.46 -0.15
N ILE A 126 -23.35 -23.39 -1.36
CA ILE A 126 -23.36 -24.46 -2.35
C ILE A 126 -21.95 -25.05 -2.40
N GLU A 127 -21.81 -26.36 -2.24
CA GLU A 127 -20.56 -27.09 -2.44
C GLU A 127 -20.75 -28.11 -3.56
N LEU A 128 -19.86 -28.13 -4.54
CA LEU A 128 -19.93 -28.94 -5.75
C LEU A 128 -18.58 -29.62 -5.98
N GLU A 129 -18.56 -30.94 -6.11
CA GLU A 129 -17.42 -31.65 -6.68
C GLU A 129 -17.67 -32.00 -8.14
N PHE A 130 -16.78 -31.57 -9.02
CA PHE A 130 -16.94 -31.70 -10.47
C PHE A 130 -15.64 -32.08 -11.18
N GLU A 131 -15.80 -32.59 -12.40
CA GLU A 131 -14.71 -32.89 -13.33
C GLU A 131 -15.08 -32.40 -14.74
N TYR A 132 -14.07 -32.05 -15.54
CA TYR A 132 -14.24 -31.89 -16.99
C TYR A 132 -13.76 -33.15 -17.69
N LEU A 133 -14.65 -33.81 -18.44
CA LEU A 133 -14.31 -35.02 -19.18
C LEU A 133 -13.80 -34.68 -20.58
N GLU A 134 -14.43 -33.69 -21.21
CA GLU A 134 -14.07 -33.21 -22.54
C GLU A 134 -14.32 -31.71 -22.67
N ARG A 135 -13.59 -31.05 -23.57
CA ARG A 135 -13.76 -29.61 -23.84
C ARG A 135 -13.43 -29.29 -25.30
N ASN A 136 -14.16 -28.36 -25.89
CA ASN A 136 -13.91 -27.92 -27.26
C ASN A 136 -12.65 -27.03 -27.35
N ASN A 137 -12.39 -26.21 -26.32
CA ASN A 137 -11.17 -25.41 -26.16
C ASN A 137 -11.03 -24.91 -24.71
N GLY A 138 -9.91 -24.23 -24.40
CA GLY A 138 -9.59 -23.74 -23.05
C GLY A 138 -10.60 -22.75 -22.48
N THR A 139 -11.17 -21.87 -23.31
CA THR A 139 -12.05 -20.78 -22.84
C THR A 139 -13.48 -21.22 -22.50
N ARG A 140 -13.79 -22.52 -22.55
CA ARG A 140 -15.11 -23.09 -22.26
C ARG A 140 -15.28 -23.39 -20.79
N TRP A 141 -16.51 -23.35 -20.28
CA TRP A 141 -16.75 -23.32 -18.84
C TRP A 141 -17.86 -24.24 -18.36
N GLY A 142 -17.72 -24.67 -17.12
CA GLY A 142 -18.80 -25.13 -16.24
C GLY A 142 -19.15 -24.05 -15.22
N SER A 143 -20.33 -24.10 -14.62
CA SER A 143 -20.75 -23.08 -13.66
C SER A 143 -21.79 -23.54 -12.65
N ILE A 144 -21.77 -22.88 -11.49
CA ILE A 144 -22.84 -22.89 -10.50
C ILE A 144 -23.70 -21.63 -10.72
N ILE A 145 -25.00 -21.81 -10.90
CA ILE A 145 -26.01 -20.75 -11.01
C ILE A 145 -26.66 -20.55 -9.64
N TYR A 146 -26.87 -19.31 -9.22
CA TYR A 146 -27.53 -18.97 -7.96
C TYR A 146 -28.31 -17.67 -8.08
N ARG A 147 -29.30 -17.50 -7.19
CA ARG A 147 -30.23 -16.35 -7.18
C ARG A 147 -30.89 -16.11 -8.54
N ALA A 148 -31.24 -17.18 -9.23
CA ALA A 148 -31.91 -17.10 -10.51
C ALA A 148 -33.39 -16.73 -10.34
N SER A 149 -33.92 -15.92 -11.25
CA SER A 149 -35.32 -15.46 -11.19
C SER A 149 -36.29 -16.65 -11.20
N ASP A 150 -37.36 -16.52 -10.40
CA ASP A 150 -38.49 -17.43 -10.30
C ASP A 150 -39.50 -17.27 -11.46
N VAL A 151 -39.38 -16.21 -12.25
CA VAL A 151 -40.19 -15.98 -13.44
C VAL A 151 -39.57 -16.71 -14.62
N PHE A 152 -40.37 -17.49 -15.34
CA PHE A 152 -40.04 -17.97 -16.70
C PHE A 152 -39.95 -16.76 -17.65
N ALA A 153 -38.83 -16.02 -17.58
CA ALA A 153 -38.45 -15.05 -18.60
C ALA A 153 -38.00 -15.78 -19.87
N GLN A 154 -37.83 -15.06 -20.98
CA GLN A 154 -37.15 -15.60 -22.16
C GLN A 154 -35.82 -14.86 -22.33
N PRO A 155 -34.67 -15.50 -22.04
CA PRO A 155 -34.51 -16.92 -21.66
C PRO A 155 -34.86 -17.21 -20.20
N GLU A 156 -35.25 -18.46 -19.96
CA GLU A 156 -35.75 -18.96 -18.68
C GLU A 156 -34.75 -18.72 -17.54
N TYR A 157 -35.27 -18.39 -16.35
CA TYR A 157 -34.50 -18.15 -15.13
C TYR A 157 -33.56 -16.93 -15.15
N THR A 158 -33.67 -16.03 -16.13
CA THR A 158 -32.95 -14.75 -16.13
C THR A 158 -33.73 -13.64 -15.41
N PRO A 159 -33.07 -12.73 -14.66
CA PRO A 159 -31.62 -12.68 -14.41
C PRO A 159 -31.14 -13.72 -13.39
N TYR A 160 -29.85 -14.07 -13.45
CA TYR A 160 -29.19 -14.93 -12.47
C TYR A 160 -27.69 -14.61 -12.33
N TYR A 161 -27.12 -14.94 -11.18
CA TYR A 161 -25.66 -14.93 -10.98
C TYR A 161 -25.07 -16.32 -11.26
N GLN A 162 -23.82 -16.34 -11.69
CA GLN A 162 -23.05 -17.57 -11.81
C GLN A 162 -21.61 -17.41 -11.35
N PHE A 163 -21.06 -18.51 -10.82
CA PHE A 163 -19.63 -18.74 -10.71
C PHE A 163 -19.20 -19.58 -11.92
N ALA A 164 -18.57 -18.94 -12.92
CA ALA A 164 -18.10 -19.64 -14.12
C ALA A 164 -16.62 -19.99 -13.99
N ILE A 165 -16.30 -21.24 -14.28
CA ILE A 165 -14.96 -21.81 -14.18
C ILE A 165 -14.57 -22.28 -15.58
N ARG A 166 -13.58 -21.63 -16.19
CA ARG A 166 -13.10 -22.02 -17.52
C ARG A 166 -12.11 -23.16 -17.42
N ALA A 167 -11.98 -23.93 -18.50
CA ALA A 167 -10.95 -24.94 -18.64
C ALA A 167 -9.52 -24.33 -18.55
N ASP A 168 -9.32 -23.10 -19.03
CA ASP A 168 -8.11 -22.31 -18.90
C ASP A 168 -8.10 -21.42 -17.64
N ALA A 169 -8.48 -22.00 -16.49
CA ALA A 169 -8.65 -21.28 -15.23
C ALA A 169 -7.43 -20.46 -14.76
N SER A 170 -6.20 -20.76 -15.24
CA SER A 170 -5.00 -19.97 -14.89
C SER A 170 -4.89 -18.62 -15.62
N ALA A 171 -5.69 -18.40 -16.66
CA ALA A 171 -5.80 -17.09 -17.30
C ALA A 171 -6.40 -16.06 -16.33
N TYR A 172 -6.08 -14.77 -16.52
CA TYR A 172 -6.61 -13.68 -15.68
C TYR A 172 -8.15 -13.64 -15.58
N ASN A 173 -8.84 -14.09 -16.62
CA ASN A 173 -10.29 -14.26 -16.69
C ASN A 173 -10.73 -15.72 -16.75
N GLY A 174 -9.91 -16.61 -16.19
CA GLY A 174 -10.17 -18.05 -16.12
C GLY A 174 -11.35 -18.37 -15.20
N LEU A 175 -11.64 -17.50 -14.23
CA LEU A 175 -12.81 -17.55 -13.35
C LEU A 175 -13.61 -16.26 -13.50
N GLU A 176 -14.94 -16.36 -13.43
CA GLU A 176 -15.82 -15.18 -13.55
C GLU A 176 -16.96 -15.23 -12.52
N LEU A 177 -17.14 -14.11 -11.81
CA LEU A 177 -18.41 -13.75 -11.17
C LEU A 177 -19.23 -12.99 -12.21
N ALA A 178 -20.30 -13.59 -12.72
CA ALA A 178 -21.07 -13.00 -13.82
C ALA A 178 -22.57 -12.95 -13.51
N LEU A 179 -23.23 -11.91 -14.03
CA LEU A 179 -24.68 -11.75 -14.04
C LEU A 179 -25.19 -11.96 -15.46
N ARG A 180 -26.09 -12.92 -15.65
CA ARG A 180 -26.93 -13.00 -16.85
C ARG A 180 -28.11 -12.06 -16.64
N ARG A 181 -28.24 -11.03 -17.48
CA ARG A 181 -29.33 -10.05 -17.39
C ARG A 181 -30.62 -10.59 -18.02
N SER A 182 -31.76 -9.98 -17.63
CA SER A 182 -33.08 -10.29 -18.20
C SER A 182 -33.19 -10.07 -19.71
N ASN A 183 -32.35 -9.19 -20.28
CA ASN A 183 -32.26 -8.98 -21.73
C ASN A 183 -31.31 -9.98 -22.44
N ASN A 184 -30.95 -11.09 -21.78
CA ASN A 184 -30.08 -12.13 -22.31
C ASN A 184 -28.63 -11.72 -22.59
N THR A 185 -28.14 -10.64 -21.97
CA THR A 185 -26.74 -10.21 -22.08
C THR A 185 -25.93 -10.63 -20.83
N TRP A 186 -24.63 -10.88 -21.03
CA TRP A 186 -23.70 -11.10 -19.93
C TRP A 186 -23.18 -9.79 -19.37
N ASN A 187 -23.07 -9.72 -18.05
CA ASN A 187 -22.30 -8.72 -17.33
C ASN A 187 -21.30 -9.46 -16.44
N VAL A 188 -20.03 -9.51 -16.85
CA VAL A 188 -18.95 -10.05 -16.00
C VAL A 188 -18.65 -8.98 -14.96
N ILE A 189 -18.96 -9.28 -13.70
CA ILE A 189 -18.84 -8.34 -12.58
C ILE A 189 -17.40 -8.29 -12.12
N ASP A 190 -16.78 -9.47 -11.99
CA ASP A 190 -15.39 -9.60 -11.60
C ASP A 190 -14.76 -10.83 -12.26
N THR A 191 -13.43 -10.81 -12.39
CA THR A 191 -12.63 -11.87 -12.99
C THR A 191 -11.48 -12.25 -12.07
N SER A 192 -11.18 -13.54 -12.00
CA SER A 192 -10.07 -14.07 -11.20
C SER A 192 -9.38 -15.21 -11.95
N LYS A 193 -8.32 -15.74 -11.36
CA LYS A 193 -7.57 -16.88 -11.88
C LYS A 193 -7.36 -17.93 -10.80
N PHE A 194 -7.24 -19.17 -11.24
CA PHE A 194 -6.81 -20.29 -10.42
C PHE A 194 -5.31 -20.56 -10.60
N GLU A 195 -4.69 -21.28 -9.67
CA GLU A 195 -3.26 -21.59 -9.72
C GLU A 195 -2.85 -22.42 -10.95
N SER A 196 -3.80 -23.16 -11.53
CA SER A 196 -3.60 -24.03 -12.69
C SER A 196 -4.83 -24.07 -13.59
N ASN A 197 -4.67 -24.59 -14.80
CA ASN A 197 -5.80 -24.90 -15.66
C ASN A 197 -6.54 -26.14 -15.13
N ILE A 198 -7.86 -26.21 -15.36
CA ILE A 198 -8.64 -27.39 -15.01
C ILE A 198 -8.20 -28.55 -15.89
N ALA A 199 -7.61 -29.58 -15.27
CA ALA A 199 -7.19 -30.80 -15.94
C ALA A 199 -8.41 -31.69 -16.23
N LEU A 200 -8.35 -32.44 -17.34
CA LEU A 200 -9.42 -33.40 -17.66
C LEU A 200 -9.38 -34.58 -16.68
N ASN A 201 -10.55 -35.12 -16.35
CA ASN A 201 -10.72 -36.28 -15.46
C ASN A 201 -10.04 -36.10 -14.09
N THR A 202 -9.97 -34.87 -13.61
CA THR A 202 -9.42 -34.51 -12.29
C THR A 202 -10.54 -33.86 -11.48
N PRO A 203 -10.79 -34.31 -10.24
CA PRO A 203 -11.83 -33.73 -9.41
C PRO A 203 -11.41 -32.38 -8.84
N TYR A 204 -12.36 -31.44 -8.82
CA TYR A 204 -12.23 -30.13 -8.22
C TYR A 204 -13.44 -29.82 -7.36
N LYS A 205 -13.23 -29.05 -6.28
CA LYS A 205 -14.30 -28.59 -5.38
C LYS A 205 -14.58 -27.11 -5.62
N ALA A 206 -15.79 -26.77 -6.04
CA ALA A 206 -16.26 -25.40 -6.14
C ALA A 206 -17.25 -25.08 -5.02
N THR A 207 -17.05 -23.94 -4.34
CA THR A 207 -17.94 -23.48 -3.28
C THR A 207 -18.45 -22.08 -3.58
N VAL A 208 -19.76 -21.85 -3.44
CA VAL A 208 -20.40 -20.53 -3.48
C VAL A 208 -21.08 -20.29 -2.15
N VAL A 209 -20.63 -19.29 -1.41
CA VAL A 209 -21.28 -18.85 -0.16
C VAL A 209 -21.97 -17.53 -0.42
N VAL A 210 -23.27 -17.44 -0.13
CA VAL A 210 -24.04 -16.20 -0.21
C VAL A 210 -24.68 -15.87 1.13
N HIS A 211 -24.58 -14.61 1.53
CA HIS A 211 -25.27 -14.07 2.70
C HIS A 211 -25.66 -12.61 2.42
N ASP A 212 -26.95 -12.30 2.47
CA ASP A 212 -27.54 -11.01 2.10
C ASP A 212 -27.16 -10.52 0.69
N GLN A 213 -26.28 -9.55 0.51
CA GLN A 213 -25.77 -9.16 -0.82
C GLN A 213 -24.32 -9.59 -1.05
N ARG A 214 -23.72 -10.29 -0.08
CA ARG A 214 -22.34 -10.75 -0.16
C ARG A 214 -22.25 -12.13 -0.78
N VAL A 215 -21.15 -12.32 -1.50
CA VAL A 215 -20.79 -13.59 -2.09
C VAL A 215 -19.31 -13.87 -1.92
N ARG A 216 -18.98 -15.12 -1.62
CA ARG A 216 -17.62 -15.67 -1.77
C ARG A 216 -17.64 -16.90 -2.65
N HIS A 217 -16.68 -16.99 -3.56
CA HIS A 217 -16.44 -18.19 -4.36
C HIS A 217 -15.09 -18.79 -3.98
N TYR A 218 -15.05 -20.12 -3.92
CA TYR A 218 -13.82 -20.87 -3.68
C TYR A 218 -13.66 -21.96 -4.74
N LEU A 219 -12.42 -22.23 -5.10
CA LEU A 219 -12.04 -23.38 -5.91
C LEU A 219 -10.90 -24.13 -5.20
N ASN A 220 -11.11 -25.40 -4.86
CA ASN A 220 -10.24 -26.19 -3.98
C ASN A 220 -9.89 -25.45 -2.68
N ASP A 221 -10.92 -24.92 -2.01
CA ASP A 221 -10.84 -24.13 -0.77
C ASP A 221 -10.00 -22.83 -0.86
N GLN A 222 -9.45 -22.50 -2.03
CA GLN A 222 -8.84 -21.21 -2.31
C GLN A 222 -9.93 -20.16 -2.57
N LEU A 223 -9.93 -19.06 -1.82
CA LEU A 223 -10.81 -17.92 -2.07
C LEU A 223 -10.44 -17.26 -3.41
N VAL A 224 -11.39 -17.23 -4.35
CA VAL A 224 -11.18 -16.68 -5.69
C VAL A 224 -12.02 -15.44 -5.98
N PHE A 225 -13.17 -15.31 -5.30
CA PHE A 225 -13.98 -14.08 -5.29
C PHE A 225 -14.47 -13.81 -3.87
N ASP A 226 -14.44 -12.54 -3.48
CA ASP A 226 -15.13 -12.00 -2.32
C ASP A 226 -15.70 -10.64 -2.74
N GLY A 227 -17.02 -10.44 -2.65
CA GLY A 227 -17.63 -9.26 -3.25
C GLY A 227 -19.07 -9.02 -2.83
N GLU A 228 -19.60 -7.89 -3.30
CA GLU A 228 -21.02 -7.56 -3.27
C GLU A 228 -21.70 -7.82 -4.61
N LEU A 229 -22.94 -8.30 -4.55
CA LEU A 229 -23.78 -8.54 -5.70
C LEU A 229 -24.51 -7.23 -6.08
N PRO A 230 -24.18 -6.59 -7.22
CA PRO A 230 -24.60 -5.22 -7.53
C PRO A 230 -26.08 -5.09 -7.90
N THR A 231 -26.73 -6.20 -8.26
CA THR A 231 -28.18 -6.27 -8.49
C THR A 231 -28.84 -7.03 -7.34
N ASN A 232 -29.84 -6.41 -6.74
CA ASN A 232 -30.55 -6.98 -5.61
C ASN A 232 -31.43 -8.16 -6.05
N LEU A 233 -30.84 -9.37 -6.06
CA LEU A 233 -31.52 -10.66 -6.18
C LEU A 233 -31.40 -11.36 -4.82
N ASN A 234 -32.21 -10.95 -3.84
CA ASN A 234 -32.09 -11.43 -2.45
C ASN A 234 -32.48 -12.90 -2.24
N GLN A 235 -33.12 -13.54 -3.23
CA GLN A 235 -33.50 -14.94 -3.24
C GLN A 235 -33.60 -15.40 -4.70
N GLY A 236 -33.59 -16.72 -4.94
CA GLY A 236 -33.79 -17.26 -6.28
C GLY A 236 -33.27 -18.68 -6.44
N ALA A 237 -33.60 -19.30 -7.58
CA ALA A 237 -33.26 -20.68 -7.86
C ALA A 237 -31.74 -20.92 -7.95
N ILE A 238 -31.35 -22.17 -7.70
CA ILE A 238 -29.99 -22.70 -7.82
C ILE A 238 -29.95 -23.62 -9.04
N GLY A 239 -28.86 -23.59 -9.79
CA GLY A 239 -28.70 -24.40 -11.00
C GLY A 239 -27.24 -24.75 -11.28
N LEU A 240 -27.03 -25.58 -12.29
CA LEU A 240 -25.71 -25.91 -12.84
C LEU A 240 -25.75 -25.76 -14.35
N SER A 241 -24.65 -25.33 -14.96
CA SER A 241 -24.59 -25.26 -16.42
C SER A 241 -23.20 -25.48 -17.00
N ALA A 242 -23.16 -25.89 -18.27
CA ALA A 242 -21.92 -26.04 -19.04
C ALA A 242 -22.08 -25.49 -20.47
N ALA A 243 -21.04 -24.85 -21.00
CA ALA A 243 -21.00 -24.36 -22.38
C ALA A 243 -19.66 -24.74 -23.05
N GLY A 244 -19.73 -25.50 -24.14
CA GLY A 244 -18.57 -25.95 -24.90
C GLY A 244 -17.70 -27.03 -24.22
N LEU A 245 -18.18 -27.66 -23.15
CA LEU A 245 -17.51 -28.78 -22.46
C LEU A 245 -18.50 -29.80 -21.90
N LEU A 246 -18.00 -30.98 -21.55
CA LEU A 246 -18.72 -32.02 -20.83
C LEU A 246 -18.32 -31.99 -19.36
N MET A 247 -19.25 -31.58 -18.51
CA MET A 247 -19.05 -31.52 -17.06
C MET A 247 -19.68 -32.74 -16.39
N LYS A 248 -18.90 -33.40 -15.54
CA LYS A 248 -19.35 -34.46 -14.64
C LYS A 248 -19.46 -33.89 -13.23
N VAL A 249 -20.55 -34.18 -12.54
CA VAL A 249 -20.78 -33.78 -11.15
C VAL A 249 -20.87 -35.04 -10.29
N ASN A 250 -20.01 -35.09 -9.28
CA ASN A 250 -19.89 -36.22 -8.35
C ASN A 250 -20.75 -36.00 -7.10
N THR A 251 -20.65 -34.82 -6.49
CA THR A 251 -21.41 -34.46 -5.29
C THR A 251 -21.92 -33.02 -5.37
N ILE A 252 -23.03 -32.76 -4.70
CA ILE A 252 -23.54 -31.40 -4.49
C ILE A 252 -24.25 -31.28 -3.14
N GLN A 253 -23.93 -30.21 -2.42
CA GLN A 253 -24.57 -29.86 -1.16
C GLN A 253 -25.08 -28.42 -1.19
N VAL A 254 -26.22 -28.19 -0.55
CA VAL A 254 -26.78 -26.85 -0.29
C VAL A 254 -27.09 -26.77 1.20
N ILE A 255 -26.41 -25.87 1.89
CA ILE A 255 -26.43 -25.75 3.35
C ILE A 255 -26.82 -24.31 3.71
N GLU A 256 -27.60 -24.13 4.77
CA GLU A 256 -27.90 -22.82 5.33
C GLU A 256 -26.62 -22.09 5.76
N GLN A 257 -26.49 -20.82 5.38
CA GLN A 257 -25.39 -19.97 5.83
C GLN A 257 -25.91 -19.04 6.92
N LEU A 258 -25.64 -19.39 8.17
CA LEU A 258 -26.10 -18.63 9.35
C LEU A 258 -25.26 -17.36 9.54
N ASP A 259 -23.94 -17.51 9.51
CA ASP A 259 -23.00 -16.42 9.75
C ASP A 259 -22.94 -15.47 8.56
N ALA A 260 -23.01 -14.17 8.85
CA ALA A 260 -22.73 -13.14 7.87
C ALA A 260 -21.32 -13.32 7.31
N LEU A 261 -21.18 -13.11 6.00
CA LEU A 261 -19.85 -13.08 5.39
C LEU A 261 -19.04 -11.89 5.92
N PRO A 262 -17.72 -12.02 6.16
CA PRO A 262 -16.90 -10.92 6.68
C PRO A 262 -17.09 -9.64 5.88
N THR A 263 -17.49 -8.55 6.53
CA THR A 263 -17.79 -7.27 5.86
C THR A 263 -16.57 -6.71 5.12
N GLN A 264 -16.72 -6.38 3.83
CA GLN A 264 -15.72 -5.73 2.97
C GLN A 264 -15.71 -4.21 3.10
N ASP A 265 -16.62 -3.59 3.84
CA ASP A 265 -16.73 -2.13 3.85
C ASP A 265 -15.86 -1.43 4.90
N ARG A 266 -14.80 -2.06 5.40
CA ARG A 266 -14.07 -1.53 6.56
C ARG A 266 -12.80 -0.80 6.20
N ILE A 267 -12.94 0.24 5.38
CA ILE A 267 -12.00 1.35 5.43
C ILE A 267 -12.44 2.25 6.58
N THR A 268 -11.61 2.32 7.61
CA THR A 268 -11.77 3.18 8.78
C THR A 268 -11.93 4.63 8.33
N ASP A 269 -13.04 5.25 8.74
CA ASP A 269 -13.27 6.68 8.58
C ASP A 269 -12.42 7.47 9.59
N VAL A 270 -11.15 7.61 9.25
CA VAL A 270 -10.16 8.34 10.05
C VAL A 270 -10.58 9.79 10.28
N ILE A 271 -10.18 10.36 11.40
CA ILE A 271 -10.50 11.76 11.71
C ILE A 271 -9.89 12.70 10.66
N ASP A 272 -10.71 13.22 9.75
CA ASP A 272 -10.33 14.32 8.87
C ASP A 272 -10.40 15.64 9.64
N HIS A 273 -9.25 16.13 10.07
CA HIS A 273 -9.13 17.41 10.76
C HIS A 273 -9.24 18.63 9.86
N LYS A 274 -9.35 18.45 8.53
CA LYS A 274 -9.51 19.52 7.54
C LYS A 274 -8.47 20.63 7.66
N TYR A 275 -7.21 20.25 7.73
CA TYR A 275 -6.14 21.24 7.80
C TYR A 275 -6.09 22.11 6.55
N PRO A 276 -5.64 23.37 6.68
CA PRO A 276 -5.28 24.21 5.54
C PRO A 276 -4.00 23.72 4.82
N VAL A 277 -3.31 22.73 5.39
CA VAL A 277 -2.13 22.07 4.83
C VAL A 277 -2.55 20.99 3.84
N ALA A 278 -2.06 21.11 2.60
CA ALA A 278 -2.29 20.11 1.58
C ALA A 278 -1.45 18.84 1.85
N MET A 279 -2.07 17.65 1.74
CA MET A 279 -1.45 16.35 2.07
C MET A 279 -0.71 16.41 3.42
N ALA A 280 -1.43 16.82 4.46
CA ALA A 280 -0.90 16.89 5.81
C ALA A 280 -0.31 15.54 6.26
N PRO A 281 0.79 15.55 7.04
CA PRO A 281 1.37 14.32 7.56
C PRO A 281 0.39 13.54 8.42
N ALA A 282 0.41 12.21 8.31
CA ALA A 282 -0.25 11.33 9.26
C ALA A 282 0.39 11.50 10.65
N LEU A 283 -0.42 11.55 11.70
CA LEU A 283 0.09 11.58 13.07
C LEU A 283 -0.14 10.23 13.72
N ALA A 284 0.90 9.66 14.30
CA ALA A 284 0.84 8.46 15.10
C ALA A 284 1.21 8.79 16.54
N GLN A 285 0.50 8.21 17.50
CA GLN A 285 0.85 8.29 18.91
C GLN A 285 0.89 6.89 19.53
N PRO A 286 1.74 6.65 20.53
CA PRO A 286 1.63 5.47 21.38
C PRO A 286 0.27 5.43 22.10
N ALA A 287 -0.21 4.24 22.41
CA ALA A 287 -1.37 4.06 23.26
C ALA A 287 -1.05 4.41 24.71
N ASP A 288 -1.87 5.27 25.33
CA ASP A 288 -1.64 5.79 26.69
C ASP A 288 -2.69 5.27 27.73
N SER A 289 -3.76 4.58 27.30
CA SER A 289 -4.65 3.67 28.08
C SER A 289 -5.83 3.18 27.21
N LEU A 290 -6.18 1.89 27.22
CA LEU A 290 -7.11 1.29 26.22
C LEU A 290 -8.61 1.58 26.42
N THR A 291 -9.00 2.48 27.33
CA THR A 291 -10.42 2.64 27.69
C THR A 291 -11.19 3.69 26.90
N ASN A 292 -10.59 4.42 25.96
CA ASN A 292 -11.33 5.37 25.11
C ASN A 292 -10.59 5.73 23.80
N ASP A 293 -10.66 4.85 22.79
CA ASP A 293 -10.12 5.15 21.45
C ASP A 293 -10.74 6.43 20.83
N ASN A 294 -11.97 6.78 21.25
CA ASN A 294 -12.70 7.97 20.82
C ASN A 294 -12.16 9.30 21.37
N ALA A 295 -11.21 9.27 22.31
CA ALA A 295 -10.57 10.47 22.86
C ALA A 295 -9.29 10.86 22.10
N HIS A 296 -8.76 9.99 21.24
CA HIS A 296 -7.53 10.25 20.50
C HIS A 296 -7.76 11.14 19.28
N THR A 297 -6.79 12.00 19.01
CA THR A 297 -6.80 12.92 17.87
C THR A 297 -5.79 12.53 16.79
N ALA A 298 -4.88 11.60 17.07
CA ALA A 298 -3.96 11.09 16.07
C ALA A 298 -4.66 10.25 14.98
N THR A 299 -4.02 10.14 13.82
CA THR A 299 -4.45 9.25 12.72
C THR A 299 -4.24 7.78 13.09
N TYR A 300 -3.14 7.47 13.79
CA TYR A 300 -2.76 6.13 14.21
C TYR A 300 -2.59 6.04 15.72
N ILE A 301 -2.98 4.89 16.27
CA ILE A 301 -2.59 4.48 17.62
C ILE A 301 -1.64 3.30 17.51
N ALA A 302 -0.50 3.43 18.17
CA ALA A 302 0.56 2.44 18.16
C ALA A 302 0.48 1.54 19.39
N TYR A 303 0.50 0.23 19.14
CA TYR A 303 0.41 -0.82 20.15
C TYR A 303 1.60 -1.79 19.99
N GLN A 304 2.10 -2.33 21.10
CA GLN A 304 2.93 -3.54 21.04
C GLN A 304 2.00 -4.76 21.00
N LEU A 305 2.26 -5.70 20.10
CA LEU A 305 1.47 -6.92 19.97
C LEU A 305 2.28 -8.12 20.49
N ASP A 306 1.73 -8.88 21.43
CA ASP A 306 2.39 -10.10 21.91
C ASP A 306 2.04 -11.34 21.08
N GLU A 307 2.66 -12.48 21.41
CA GLU A 307 2.48 -13.75 20.71
C GLU A 307 1.05 -14.30 20.83
N GLN A 308 0.26 -13.86 21.81
CA GLN A 308 -1.14 -14.23 22.01
C GLN A 308 -2.10 -13.19 21.41
N LEU A 309 -1.59 -12.26 20.60
CA LEU A 309 -2.34 -11.17 19.95
C LEU A 309 -3.03 -10.21 20.93
N PHE A 310 -2.53 -10.10 22.15
CA PHE A 310 -2.95 -9.04 23.06
C PHE A 310 -2.19 -7.74 22.77
N LEU A 311 -2.94 -6.64 22.79
CA LEU A 311 -2.42 -5.29 22.63
C LEU A 311 -1.90 -4.80 23.97
N LYS A 312 -0.64 -4.40 23.97
CA LYS A 312 0.05 -3.73 25.07
C LYS A 312 0.16 -2.25 24.76
N ASP A 313 -0.19 -1.42 25.75
CA ASP A 313 0.03 0.01 25.70
C ASP A 313 1.52 0.36 25.87
N PHE A 314 1.84 1.66 25.86
CA PHE A 314 3.22 2.13 26.01
C PHE A 314 3.85 1.72 27.37
N ASP A 315 3.05 1.52 28.41
CA ASP A 315 3.49 1.05 29.73
C ASP A 315 3.63 -0.48 29.80
N ASN A 316 3.50 -1.19 28.68
CA ASN A 316 3.45 -2.65 28.59
C ASN A 316 2.31 -3.30 29.37
N LYS A 317 1.21 -2.58 29.63
CA LYS A 317 0.02 -3.16 30.26
C LYS A 317 -0.86 -3.79 29.20
N THR A 318 -1.27 -5.03 29.45
CA THR A 318 -2.23 -5.76 28.61
C THR A 318 -3.65 -5.29 28.91
N SER A 319 -4.48 -5.12 27.89
CA SER A 319 -5.83 -4.55 28.09
C SER A 319 -6.88 -5.00 27.08
N LEU A 320 -6.52 -5.35 25.85
CA LEU A 320 -7.48 -5.71 24.80
C LEU A 320 -6.86 -6.72 23.82
N HIS A 321 -7.62 -7.73 23.44
CA HIS A 321 -7.19 -8.65 22.38
C HIS A 321 -7.40 -8.01 20.99
N LEU A 322 -6.50 -8.25 20.03
CA LEU A 322 -6.55 -7.65 18.68
C LEU A 322 -7.91 -7.84 17.98
N ARG A 323 -8.54 -9.00 18.17
CA ARG A 323 -9.91 -9.30 17.67
C ARG A 323 -10.91 -8.20 18.02
N SER A 324 -10.89 -7.67 19.24
CA SER A 324 -11.80 -6.61 19.64
C SER A 324 -11.54 -5.32 18.86
N LEU A 325 -10.27 -4.94 18.67
CA LEU A 325 -9.90 -3.75 17.87
C LEU A 325 -10.26 -3.90 16.38
N LEU A 326 -10.14 -5.10 15.82
CA LEU A 326 -10.55 -5.37 14.44
C LEU A 326 -12.08 -5.43 14.28
N SER A 327 -12.80 -5.78 15.35
CA SER A 327 -14.27 -5.86 15.38
C SER A 327 -14.92 -4.51 15.61
N ASP A 328 -14.25 -3.56 16.27
CA ASP A 328 -14.76 -2.22 16.54
C ASP A 328 -14.95 -1.41 15.25
N GLN A 329 -16.21 -1.14 14.93
CA GLN A 329 -16.62 -0.32 13.79
C GLN A 329 -16.71 1.18 14.12
N THR A 330 -16.65 1.55 15.40
CA THR A 330 -16.74 2.94 15.86
C THR A 330 -15.39 3.64 15.87
N LYS A 331 -14.29 2.87 15.82
CA LYS A 331 -12.93 3.41 15.80
C LYS A 331 -12.72 4.38 14.65
N ARG A 332 -11.99 5.46 14.94
CA ARG A 332 -11.61 6.49 13.95
C ARG A 332 -10.09 6.63 13.80
N THR A 333 -9.36 5.65 14.30
CA THR A 333 -7.90 5.60 14.27
C THR A 333 -7.43 4.31 13.58
N LEU A 334 -6.25 4.36 12.97
CA LEU A 334 -5.64 3.22 12.32
C LEU A 334 -4.69 2.50 13.30
N PRO A 335 -4.72 1.15 13.36
CA PRO A 335 -3.78 0.40 14.18
C PRO A 335 -2.39 0.39 13.55
N LEU A 336 -1.40 0.80 14.35
CA LEU A 336 0.03 0.66 14.09
C LEU A 336 0.59 -0.41 15.06
N LEU A 337 0.80 -1.64 14.60
CA LEU A 337 1.10 -2.77 15.48
C LEU A 337 2.57 -3.13 15.41
N HIS A 338 3.30 -2.97 16.52
CA HIS A 338 4.69 -3.41 16.64
C HIS A 338 4.74 -4.92 16.81
N ILE A 339 5.56 -5.58 15.99
CA ILE A 339 5.85 -7.01 16.05
C ILE A 339 7.36 -7.25 16.12
N ASP A 340 7.74 -8.27 16.89
CA ASP A 340 9.14 -8.62 17.16
C ASP A 340 9.45 -10.11 16.92
N SER A 341 8.44 -10.93 16.62
CA SER A 341 8.59 -12.38 16.48
C SER A 341 7.82 -12.95 15.29
N GLU A 342 8.33 -14.06 14.75
CA GLU A 342 7.61 -14.85 13.75
C GLU A 342 6.40 -15.60 14.34
N ASN A 343 6.38 -15.84 15.66
CA ASN A 343 5.25 -16.46 16.34
C ASN A 343 4.01 -15.55 16.27
N THR A 344 4.18 -14.26 16.58
CA THR A 344 3.13 -13.26 16.42
C THR A 344 2.62 -13.20 14.98
N LEU A 345 3.52 -13.34 13.99
CA LEU A 345 3.12 -13.39 12.58
C LEU A 345 2.28 -14.62 12.23
N ALA A 346 2.62 -15.81 12.74
CA ALA A 346 1.86 -17.03 12.50
C ALA A 346 0.41 -16.90 13.01
N GLU A 347 0.24 -16.33 14.20
CA GLU A 347 -1.08 -16.08 14.79
C GLU A 347 -1.86 -15.00 14.00
N LEU A 348 -1.20 -13.91 13.58
CA LEU A 348 -1.80 -12.90 12.71
C LEU A 348 -2.28 -13.50 11.38
N ARG A 349 -1.51 -14.43 10.79
CA ARG A 349 -1.89 -15.12 9.57
C ARG A 349 -3.13 -15.96 9.77
N SER A 350 -3.20 -16.73 10.87
CA SER A 350 -4.42 -17.48 11.20
C SER A 350 -5.62 -16.55 11.30
N LEU A 351 -5.47 -15.40 11.97
CA LEU A 351 -6.54 -14.42 12.17
C LEU A 351 -6.96 -13.71 10.87
N SER A 352 -6.04 -13.51 9.93
CA SER A 352 -6.30 -12.80 8.66
C SER A 352 -7.33 -13.48 7.75
N SER A 353 -7.63 -14.76 7.98
CA SER A 353 -8.69 -15.48 7.25
C SER A 353 -10.09 -14.98 7.64
N ASP A 354 -10.24 -14.48 8.86
CA ASP A 354 -11.52 -14.15 9.47
C ASP A 354 -11.75 -12.62 9.58
N TYR A 355 -10.69 -11.81 9.49
CA TYR A 355 -10.74 -10.36 9.70
C TYR A 355 -10.03 -9.57 8.60
N ASP A 356 -10.57 -8.39 8.25
CA ASP A 356 -9.99 -7.48 7.27
C ASP A 356 -8.77 -6.74 7.85
N PHE A 357 -7.61 -6.93 7.21
CA PHE A 357 -6.33 -6.35 7.63
C PHE A 357 -5.93 -5.14 6.79
N SER A 358 -6.78 -4.68 5.87
CA SER A 358 -6.49 -3.56 4.94
C SER A 358 -6.04 -2.28 5.66
N ASP A 359 -6.60 -2.05 6.85
CA ASP A 359 -6.28 -0.88 7.68
C ASP A 359 -5.18 -1.07 8.72
N VAL A 360 -4.64 -2.28 8.84
CA VAL A 360 -3.54 -2.58 9.74
C VAL A 360 -2.20 -2.23 9.10
N THR A 361 -1.34 -1.58 9.88
CA THR A 361 0.07 -1.38 9.53
C THR A 361 0.94 -2.07 10.57
N LEU A 362 1.73 -3.07 10.18
CA LEU A 362 2.72 -3.68 11.05
C LEU A 362 4.01 -2.86 11.06
N VAL A 363 4.67 -2.82 12.21
CA VAL A 363 5.91 -2.09 12.44
C VAL A 363 6.94 -3.02 13.06
N SER A 364 8.18 -2.93 12.58
CA SER A 364 9.33 -3.63 13.14
C SER A 364 10.61 -2.95 12.66
N ASP A 365 11.70 -3.10 13.40
CA ASP A 365 13.04 -2.69 12.98
C ASP A 365 13.72 -3.76 12.10
N ASP A 366 13.18 -4.99 12.09
CA ASP A 366 13.61 -6.10 11.25
C ASP A 366 12.93 -6.07 9.86
N PRO A 367 13.67 -5.72 8.78
CA PRO A 367 13.12 -5.75 7.44
C PRO A 367 12.76 -7.16 6.95
N TYR A 368 13.34 -8.23 7.48
CA TYR A 368 13.04 -9.59 7.05
C TYR A 368 11.71 -10.09 7.62
N LEU A 369 11.44 -9.82 8.91
CA LEU A 369 10.14 -10.09 9.52
C LEU A 369 9.01 -9.37 8.78
N LEU A 370 9.19 -8.08 8.47
CA LEU A 370 8.19 -7.31 7.69
C LEU A 370 8.00 -7.85 6.28
N ARG A 371 9.08 -8.26 5.60
CA ARG A 371 8.98 -8.88 4.27
C ARG A 371 8.18 -10.18 4.36
N LYS A 372 8.47 -11.04 5.34
CA LYS A 372 7.75 -12.29 5.57
C LYS A 372 6.27 -12.02 5.82
N ALA A 373 5.96 -11.05 6.68
CA ALA A 373 4.58 -10.66 6.98
C ALA A 373 3.80 -10.24 5.72
N ARG A 374 4.42 -9.49 4.82
CA ARG A 374 3.79 -9.04 3.56
C ARG A 374 3.62 -10.17 2.54
N VAL A 375 4.48 -11.19 2.57
CA VAL A 375 4.34 -12.36 1.70
C VAL A 375 3.24 -13.28 2.22
N GLU A 376 3.16 -13.49 3.53
CA GLU A 376 2.18 -14.38 4.14
C GLU A 376 0.79 -13.75 4.29
N ILE A 377 0.72 -12.42 4.44
CA ILE A 377 -0.52 -11.65 4.56
C ILE A 377 -0.46 -10.47 3.58
N PRO A 378 -0.68 -10.70 2.26
CA PRO A 378 -0.53 -9.65 1.23
C PRO A 378 -1.42 -8.41 1.43
N GLU A 379 -2.45 -8.55 2.27
CA GLU A 379 -3.40 -7.51 2.62
C GLU A 379 -2.84 -6.43 3.55
N ILE A 380 -1.86 -6.77 4.39
CA ILE A 380 -1.40 -5.90 5.46
C ILE A 380 -0.40 -4.86 4.97
N ARG A 381 -0.36 -3.67 5.56
CA ARG A 381 0.71 -2.69 5.28
C ARG A 381 1.86 -2.87 6.26
N THR A 382 3.06 -2.42 5.88
CA THR A 382 4.24 -2.42 6.77
C THR A 382 4.96 -1.08 6.77
N ALA A 383 5.52 -0.74 7.94
CA ALA A 383 6.43 0.39 8.15
C ALA A 383 7.72 -0.11 8.81
N LEU A 384 8.86 0.26 8.23
CA LEU A 384 10.17 -0.05 8.80
C LEU A 384 10.50 0.99 9.89
N ASP A 385 10.70 0.54 11.13
CA ASP A 385 11.04 1.44 12.23
C ASP A 385 12.54 1.46 12.48
N TRP A 386 13.21 2.50 12.00
CA TRP A 386 14.63 2.73 12.23
C TRP A 386 14.88 3.99 13.06
N SER A 387 13.89 4.38 13.87
CA SER A 387 13.99 5.57 14.72
C SER A 387 15.09 5.46 15.79
N GLU A 388 15.53 4.24 16.13
CA GLU A 388 16.67 3.98 17.02
C GLU A 388 17.99 3.64 16.28
N LYS A 389 18.03 3.78 14.95
CA LYS A 389 19.21 3.43 14.15
C LYS A 389 20.24 4.56 14.09
N TYR A 390 20.89 4.82 15.23
CA TYR A 390 21.76 6.00 15.44
C TYR A 390 23.08 6.00 14.64
N ASN A 391 23.49 4.86 14.05
CA ASN A 391 24.73 4.76 13.29
C ASN A 391 24.63 5.29 11.85
N LEU A 392 23.42 5.62 11.37
CA LEU A 392 23.21 6.23 10.06
C LEU A 392 23.44 7.74 10.13
N ILE A 393 23.99 8.33 9.07
CA ILE A 393 24.23 9.78 8.96
C ILE A 393 23.42 10.36 7.79
N SER A 394 23.41 11.68 7.62
CA SER A 394 22.58 12.36 6.60
C SER A 394 23.21 12.41 5.20
N ASP A 395 24.14 11.48 4.90
CA ASP A 395 24.83 11.38 3.62
C ASP A 395 24.03 10.56 2.59
N GLN A 396 24.41 10.70 1.32
CA GLN A 396 23.70 10.04 0.22
C GLN A 396 23.67 8.50 0.38
N ASN A 397 24.77 7.91 0.84
CA ASN A 397 24.88 6.46 1.00
C ASN A 397 23.92 5.92 2.08
N SER A 398 23.81 6.61 3.21
CA SER A 398 22.87 6.21 4.27
C SER A 398 21.43 6.35 3.79
N VAL A 399 21.09 7.41 3.05
CA VAL A 399 19.75 7.59 2.48
C VAL A 399 19.39 6.48 1.51
N VAL A 400 20.31 6.09 0.62
CA VAL A 400 20.10 4.98 -0.31
C VAL A 400 19.92 3.66 0.45
N LYS A 401 20.73 3.40 1.49
CA LYS A 401 20.57 2.22 2.35
C LYS A 401 19.21 2.17 3.05
N ILE A 402 18.70 3.32 3.52
CA ILE A 402 17.36 3.43 4.09
C ILE A 402 16.32 3.02 3.04
N ALA A 403 16.34 3.63 1.85
CA ALA A 403 15.40 3.30 0.79
C ALA A 403 15.47 1.82 0.37
N GLN A 404 16.68 1.26 0.27
CA GLN A 404 16.89 -0.15 -0.07
C GLN A 404 16.32 -1.09 0.99
N ALA A 405 16.53 -0.80 2.27
CA ALA A 405 15.98 -1.60 3.36
C ALA A 405 14.45 -1.51 3.42
N THR A 406 13.88 -0.31 3.29
CA THR A 406 12.42 -0.11 3.24
C THR A 406 11.78 -0.91 2.10
N ASN A 407 12.35 -0.84 0.90
CA ASN A 407 11.88 -1.63 -0.25
C ASN A 407 12.10 -3.14 -0.06
N THR A 408 13.20 -3.55 0.59
CA THR A 408 13.48 -4.96 0.89
C THR A 408 12.44 -5.54 1.86
N ALA A 409 12.01 -4.75 2.84
CA ALA A 409 10.94 -5.06 3.78
C ALA A 409 9.54 -5.12 3.16
N LEU A 410 9.42 -4.84 1.85
CA LEU A 410 8.13 -4.61 1.17
C LEU A 410 7.27 -3.54 1.87
N SER A 411 7.94 -2.58 2.49
CA SER A 411 7.34 -1.40 3.10
C SER A 411 7.41 -0.20 2.16
N LYS A 412 6.61 0.82 2.46
CA LYS A 412 6.75 2.16 1.88
C LYS A 412 7.02 3.22 2.94
N ILE A 413 6.55 2.99 4.14
CA ILE A 413 6.79 3.86 5.29
C ILE A 413 8.14 3.48 5.91
N VAL A 414 8.91 4.50 6.29
CA VAL A 414 10.06 4.34 7.17
C VAL A 414 9.99 5.39 8.27
N ILE A 415 10.17 4.98 9.53
CA ILE A 415 10.25 5.88 10.67
C ILE A 415 11.73 6.21 10.88
N LEU A 416 12.08 7.47 10.69
CA LEU A 416 13.45 7.97 10.72
C LEU A 416 13.88 8.35 12.14
N PRO A 417 15.18 8.19 12.47
CA PRO A 417 15.71 8.71 13.71
C PRO A 417 15.76 10.24 13.67
N ALA A 418 15.56 10.88 14.82
CA ALA A 418 15.42 12.34 14.95
C ALA A 418 16.51 13.15 14.23
N HIS A 419 17.78 12.72 14.29
CA HIS A 419 18.89 13.42 13.65
C HIS A 419 18.90 13.34 12.12
N LEU A 420 18.14 12.41 11.52
CA LEU A 420 17.97 12.28 10.06
C LEU A 420 16.70 12.96 9.54
N VAL A 421 15.86 13.52 10.42
CA VAL A 421 14.69 14.32 10.05
C VAL A 421 15.15 15.69 9.56
N GLN A 422 15.69 15.71 8.34
CA GLN A 422 16.24 16.88 7.67
C GLN A 422 15.65 16.99 6.27
N SER A 423 15.35 18.21 5.80
CA SER A 423 14.65 18.44 4.53
C SER A 423 15.31 17.75 3.32
N HIS A 424 16.64 17.69 3.26
CA HIS A 424 17.33 17.05 2.12
C HIS A 424 17.27 15.52 2.16
N VAL A 425 17.32 14.91 3.35
CA VAL A 425 17.13 13.46 3.55
C VAL A 425 15.71 13.07 3.16
N VAL A 426 14.73 13.79 3.71
CA VAL A 426 13.30 13.57 3.45
C VAL A 426 12.99 13.72 1.97
N ALA A 427 13.46 14.79 1.32
CA ALA A 427 13.25 15.01 -0.11
C ALA A 427 13.94 13.95 -1.00
N HIS A 428 15.09 13.39 -0.58
CA HIS A 428 15.72 12.30 -1.32
C HIS A 428 14.95 10.99 -1.19
N LEU A 429 14.47 10.63 0.01
CA LEU A 429 13.60 9.47 0.19
C LEU A 429 12.31 9.58 -0.62
N GLN A 430 11.66 10.75 -0.62
CA GLN A 430 10.44 10.99 -1.41
C GLN A 430 10.66 10.85 -2.92
N ARG A 431 11.80 11.35 -3.43
CA ARG A 431 12.22 11.15 -4.82
C ARG A 431 12.48 9.70 -5.19
N LEU A 432 12.69 8.83 -4.19
CA LEU A 432 12.80 7.38 -4.33
C LEU A 432 11.51 6.66 -3.95
N LEU A 433 10.36 7.35 -3.96
CA LEU A 433 9.04 6.76 -3.65
C LEU A 433 8.92 6.16 -2.25
N ILE A 434 9.73 6.60 -1.30
CA ILE A 434 9.63 6.25 0.11
C ILE A 434 8.78 7.30 0.83
N THR A 435 8.00 6.86 1.81
CA THR A 435 7.12 7.67 2.67
C THR A 435 7.80 7.90 4.03
N PRO A 436 8.69 8.90 4.18
CA PRO A 436 9.43 9.13 5.42
C PRO A 436 8.54 9.67 6.53
N TRP A 437 8.61 9.04 7.70
CA TRP A 437 8.01 9.49 8.95
C TRP A 437 9.11 9.94 9.92
N ALA A 438 8.79 10.88 10.80
CA ALA A 438 9.70 11.30 11.87
C ALA A 438 9.38 10.55 13.17
N GLY A 439 10.37 9.86 13.76
CA GLY A 439 10.20 9.14 15.04
C GLY A 439 10.71 9.94 16.24
N PHE A 440 9.83 10.19 17.22
CA PHE A 440 10.12 10.93 18.45
C PHE A 440 9.52 10.28 19.71
N THR A 441 9.37 8.96 19.71
CA THR A 441 8.74 8.19 20.79
C THR A 441 9.71 7.43 21.69
N HIS A 442 10.98 7.29 21.28
CA HIS A 442 11.94 6.46 21.99
C HIS A 442 12.63 7.16 23.17
N ASN A 443 12.74 6.42 24.28
CA ASN A 443 13.45 6.76 25.50
C ASN A 443 14.94 6.44 25.31
N THR A 444 15.73 7.45 24.98
CA THR A 444 17.18 7.29 25.04
C THR A 444 17.59 7.23 26.52
N SER A 445 18.07 6.08 26.99
CA SER A 445 18.86 5.97 28.24
C SER A 445 18.15 6.38 29.55
N GLY A 446 16.89 6.02 29.74
CA GLY A 446 16.18 6.29 31.01
C GLY A 446 15.79 7.75 31.21
N GLN A 447 15.82 8.57 30.14
CA GLN A 447 15.26 9.92 30.12
C GLN A 447 13.93 9.92 29.35
N THR A 448 12.93 10.58 29.92
CA THR A 448 11.61 10.81 29.30
C THR A 448 11.74 11.24 27.84
N SER A 449 10.89 10.71 26.95
CA SER A 449 10.81 11.08 25.52
C SER A 449 11.01 12.59 25.32
N PRO A 450 11.78 13.03 24.30
CA PRO A 450 12.15 14.44 24.17
C PRO A 450 10.89 15.30 24.08
N LYS A 451 10.65 16.11 25.12
CA LYS A 451 9.50 17.00 25.17
C LYS A 451 9.69 18.09 24.11
N LEU A 452 8.90 18.01 23.04
CA LEU A 452 8.96 18.96 21.93
C LEU A 452 8.28 20.26 22.33
N ASP A 453 8.90 21.39 21.98
CA ASP A 453 8.23 22.69 21.96
C ASP A 453 7.70 23.05 20.56
N ALA A 454 6.95 24.14 20.46
CA ALA A 454 6.36 24.58 19.19
C ALA A 454 7.41 24.90 18.12
N TYR A 455 8.61 25.34 18.52
CA TYR A 455 9.70 25.61 17.60
C TYR A 455 10.21 24.32 16.96
N GLN A 456 10.47 23.28 17.76
CA GLN A 456 10.93 21.99 17.28
C GLN A 456 9.86 21.29 16.42
N ALA A 457 8.59 21.33 16.84
CA ALA A 457 7.48 20.77 16.05
C ALA A 457 7.31 21.49 14.70
N ALA A 458 7.40 22.82 14.67
CA ALA A 458 7.41 23.60 13.44
C ALA A 458 8.59 23.24 12.54
N GLU A 459 9.79 23.07 13.12
CA GLU A 459 10.97 22.64 12.37
C GLU A 459 10.75 21.27 11.70
N ILE A 460 10.21 20.29 12.44
CA ILE A 460 9.87 18.97 11.91
C ILE A 460 8.88 19.08 10.74
N LEU A 461 7.80 19.87 10.89
CA LEU A 461 6.82 20.06 9.81
C LEU A 461 7.46 20.63 8.54
N THR A 462 8.38 21.60 8.67
CA THR A 462 9.09 22.21 7.53
C THR A 462 10.14 21.31 6.89
N THR A 463 10.39 20.11 7.43
CA THR A 463 11.17 19.09 6.72
C THR A 463 10.38 18.41 5.60
N GLY A 464 9.04 18.48 5.68
CA GLY A 464 8.14 17.87 4.72
C GLY A 464 8.00 16.35 4.89
N VAL A 465 8.09 15.80 6.11
CA VAL A 465 7.85 14.37 6.41
C VAL A 465 6.39 13.96 6.18
N ASN A 466 6.12 12.74 5.71
CA ASN A 466 4.77 12.22 5.39
C ASN A 466 4.01 11.73 6.62
N GLY A 467 4.69 11.50 7.73
CA GLY A 467 4.07 11.20 9.01
C GLY A 467 4.98 11.54 10.17
N ILE A 468 4.41 11.58 11.37
CA ILE A 468 5.13 11.91 12.60
C ILE A 468 4.63 10.96 13.68
N TYR A 469 5.54 10.20 14.29
CA TYR A 469 5.27 9.34 15.42
C TYR A 469 5.75 10.02 16.71
N THR A 470 4.83 10.39 17.59
CA THR A 470 5.08 11.28 18.74
C THR A 470 4.06 11.10 19.87
N HIS A 471 4.44 11.43 21.10
CA HIS A 471 3.51 11.56 22.23
C HIS A 471 2.77 12.90 22.28
N GLN A 472 3.08 13.85 21.37
CA GLN A 472 2.53 15.21 21.39
C GLN A 472 1.78 15.59 20.09
N PRO A 473 0.79 14.80 19.62
CA PRO A 473 0.08 15.08 18.36
C PRO A 473 -0.65 16.44 18.37
N GLU A 474 -1.17 16.87 19.53
CA GLU A 474 -1.86 18.17 19.68
C GLU A 474 -0.99 19.37 19.30
N LEU A 475 0.32 19.28 19.51
CA LEU A 475 1.25 20.35 19.15
C LEU A 475 1.28 20.53 17.63
N PHE A 476 1.33 19.42 16.87
CA PHE A 476 1.32 19.43 15.41
C PHE A 476 -0.06 19.83 14.87
N HIS A 477 -1.14 19.34 15.48
CA HIS A 477 -2.51 19.76 15.15
C HIS A 477 -2.66 21.28 15.27
N SER A 478 -2.21 21.86 16.38
CA SER A 478 -2.29 23.30 16.63
C SER A 478 -1.56 24.11 15.57
N ILE A 479 -0.31 23.76 15.25
CA ILE A 479 0.48 24.49 14.25
C ILE A 479 -0.17 24.38 12.86
N MET A 480 -0.55 23.18 12.42
CA MET A 480 -1.16 22.97 11.10
C MET A 480 -2.50 23.70 10.94
N ARG A 481 -3.33 23.75 11.99
CA ARG A 481 -4.60 24.52 11.98
C ARG A 481 -4.37 26.03 11.83
N SER A 482 -3.23 26.55 12.28
CA SER A 482 -2.89 27.97 12.18
C SER A 482 -2.17 28.36 10.87
N MET A 483 -1.85 27.40 10.00
CA MET A 483 -1.24 27.69 8.71
C MET A 483 -2.25 28.28 7.71
N ALA A 484 -1.76 28.96 6.67
CA ALA A 484 -2.59 29.50 5.61
C ALA A 484 -3.19 28.39 4.71
N PRO A 485 -4.35 28.61 4.06
CA PRO A 485 -4.90 27.66 3.09
C PRO A 485 -3.92 27.31 1.96
N ASN A 486 -4.06 26.10 1.42
CA ASN A 486 -3.18 25.53 0.40
C ASN A 486 -1.70 25.59 0.80
N THR A 487 -1.40 25.31 2.07
CA THR A 487 0.00 25.25 2.53
C THR A 487 0.66 23.99 2.01
N LEU A 488 1.82 24.14 1.36
CA LEU A 488 2.68 23.04 0.94
C LEU A 488 3.84 22.90 1.93
N LEU A 489 3.85 21.82 2.71
CA LEU A 489 5.01 21.45 3.54
C LEU A 489 6.12 20.77 2.73
N ARG A 490 5.78 20.33 1.52
CA ARG A 490 6.67 19.71 0.54
C ARG A 490 6.19 20.07 -0.86
N LYS A 491 7.10 20.21 -1.82
CA LYS A 491 6.73 20.49 -3.20
C LYS A 491 6.34 19.19 -3.94
N PRO A 492 5.30 19.19 -4.78
CA PRO A 492 5.10 18.16 -5.78
C PRO A 492 6.35 18.00 -6.65
N LEU A 493 6.79 16.77 -6.89
CA LEU A 493 7.90 16.51 -7.80
C LEU A 493 7.45 16.60 -9.25
N ILE A 494 8.27 17.23 -10.10
CA ILE A 494 7.99 17.37 -11.52
C ILE A 494 8.78 16.32 -12.31
N THR A 495 8.06 15.41 -12.97
CA THR A 495 8.65 14.38 -13.83
C THR A 495 8.47 14.75 -15.30
N GLY A 496 9.57 14.92 -16.02
CA GLY A 496 9.55 15.12 -17.47
C GLY A 496 9.22 13.81 -18.20
N HIS A 497 8.00 13.71 -18.74
CA HIS A 497 7.53 12.53 -19.46
C HIS A 497 8.30 12.36 -20.77
N ARG A 498 8.95 11.21 -20.97
CA ARG A 498 9.81 10.92 -22.13
C ARG A 498 10.86 12.00 -22.40
N GLY A 499 11.32 12.66 -21.34
CA GLY A 499 12.02 13.94 -21.40
C GLY A 499 11.05 15.13 -21.41
N ILE A 500 10.88 15.79 -22.55
CA ILE A 500 10.04 17.00 -22.70
C ILE A 500 9.48 17.13 -24.13
N PRO A 501 8.54 16.27 -24.53
CA PRO A 501 8.01 16.21 -25.90
C PRO A 501 7.36 17.51 -26.38
N SER A 502 7.04 18.44 -25.48
CA SER A 502 6.60 19.79 -25.88
C SER A 502 7.69 20.66 -26.51
N GLN A 503 8.98 20.30 -26.37
CA GLN A 503 10.11 21.08 -26.90
C GLN A 503 11.11 20.24 -27.71
N VAL A 504 11.33 18.99 -27.32
CA VAL A 504 12.35 18.10 -27.92
C VAL A 504 11.72 16.74 -28.15
N ASP A 505 12.05 16.08 -29.27
CA ASP A 505 11.46 14.80 -29.63
C ASP A 505 11.55 13.78 -28.47
N GLU A 506 10.45 13.04 -28.24
CA GLU A 506 10.30 12.12 -27.11
C GLU A 506 11.39 11.02 -27.08
N ASN A 507 11.75 10.55 -25.88
CA ASN A 507 12.66 9.41 -25.67
C ASN A 507 14.05 9.61 -26.32
N THR A 508 14.54 10.86 -26.34
CA THR A 508 15.89 11.23 -26.79
C THR A 508 16.75 11.69 -25.61
N LEU A 509 18.08 11.57 -25.73
CA LEU A 509 18.99 12.05 -24.69
C LEU A 509 18.88 13.58 -24.54
N GLU A 510 18.75 14.29 -25.65
CA GLU A 510 18.56 15.73 -25.68
C GLU A 510 17.26 16.15 -24.97
N GLY A 511 16.16 15.42 -25.15
CA GLY A 511 14.91 15.69 -24.46
C GLY A 511 15.01 15.47 -22.96
N ILE A 512 15.70 14.41 -22.54
CA ILE A 512 15.99 14.14 -21.12
C ILE A 512 16.82 15.27 -20.50
N LEU A 513 17.92 15.65 -21.16
CA LEU A 513 18.78 16.73 -20.67
C LEU A 513 18.05 18.07 -20.65
N LYS A 514 17.16 18.33 -21.62
CA LYS A 514 16.36 19.55 -21.65
C LYS A 514 15.33 19.58 -20.51
N ALA A 515 14.70 18.45 -20.16
CA ALA A 515 13.81 18.37 -19.02
C ALA A 515 14.54 18.72 -17.71
N ILE A 516 15.75 18.21 -17.52
CA ILE A 516 16.61 18.55 -16.37
C ILE A 516 16.98 20.04 -16.38
N GLU A 517 17.35 20.59 -17.54
CA GLU A 517 17.70 22.00 -17.70
C GLU A 517 16.55 22.94 -17.29
N VAL A 518 15.29 22.56 -17.57
CA VAL A 518 14.11 23.34 -17.19
C VAL A 518 13.63 23.06 -15.75
N GLY A 519 14.38 22.28 -14.98
CA GLY A 519 14.16 22.06 -13.55
C GLY A 519 13.27 20.87 -13.21
N ALA A 520 13.17 19.84 -14.06
CA ALA A 520 12.50 18.60 -13.67
C ALA A 520 13.25 17.91 -12.50
N ASP A 521 12.50 17.41 -11.51
CA ASP A 521 13.04 16.62 -10.40
C ASP A 521 13.34 15.17 -10.81
N ALA A 522 12.64 14.71 -11.84
CA ALA A 522 12.78 13.39 -12.40
C ALA A 522 12.60 13.43 -13.92
N VAL A 523 13.18 12.45 -14.59
CA VAL A 523 12.98 12.19 -16.02
C VAL A 523 12.39 10.80 -16.17
N GLU A 524 11.33 10.70 -16.94
CA GLU A 524 10.70 9.44 -17.30
C GLU A 524 11.09 9.08 -18.74
N TYR A 525 11.31 7.80 -18.99
CA TYR A 525 11.53 7.27 -20.33
C TYR A 525 11.14 5.79 -20.43
N ASP A 526 10.72 5.41 -21.64
CA ASP A 526 10.23 4.08 -21.96
C ASP A 526 11.34 3.18 -22.49
N VAL A 527 11.40 1.92 -22.07
CA VAL A 527 12.45 0.99 -22.51
C VAL A 527 11.93 -0.30 -23.16
N TYR A 528 12.62 -0.68 -24.25
CA TYR A 528 12.51 -1.99 -24.90
C TYR A 528 13.86 -2.70 -24.96
N LEU A 529 13.81 -4.02 -25.15
CA LEU A 529 14.97 -4.83 -25.47
C LEU A 529 15.08 -5.03 -26.99
N THR A 530 16.25 -4.78 -27.56
CA THR A 530 16.57 -5.09 -28.97
C THR A 530 16.66 -6.61 -29.22
N LYS A 531 16.93 -7.00 -30.48
CA LYS A 531 17.15 -8.40 -30.88
C LYS A 531 18.42 -8.99 -30.26
N ASP A 532 19.41 -8.15 -30.00
CA ASP A 532 20.73 -8.47 -29.45
C ASP A 532 20.88 -7.94 -28.00
N ASP A 533 19.77 -7.90 -27.26
CA ASP A 533 19.71 -7.71 -25.80
C ASP A 533 20.24 -6.38 -25.24
N HIS A 534 20.23 -5.32 -26.04
CA HIS A 534 20.46 -3.95 -25.56
C HIS A 534 19.16 -3.24 -25.17
N VAL A 535 19.18 -2.53 -24.04
CA VAL A 535 18.06 -1.70 -23.54
C VAL A 535 18.08 -0.34 -24.23
N VAL A 536 17.03 -0.04 -25.00
CA VAL A 536 16.89 1.16 -25.84
C VAL A 536 15.63 1.93 -25.49
N LEU A 537 15.65 3.26 -25.66
CA LEU A 537 14.51 4.11 -25.36
C LEU A 537 13.50 4.12 -26.51
N MET A 538 12.26 3.71 -26.26
CA MET A 538 11.17 3.74 -27.22
C MET A 538 9.84 3.48 -26.51
N HIS A 539 8.81 4.27 -26.80
CA HIS A 539 7.47 4.05 -26.24
C HIS A 539 6.72 2.91 -26.96
N ASP A 540 6.73 2.94 -28.29
CA ASP A 540 5.93 2.04 -29.11
C ASP A 540 6.69 0.78 -29.50
N LYS A 541 5.97 -0.34 -29.64
CA LYS A 541 6.55 -1.57 -30.18
C LYS A 541 7.10 -1.38 -31.61
N SER A 542 6.39 -0.60 -32.43
CA SER A 542 6.81 -0.24 -33.78
C SER A 542 7.44 1.14 -33.78
N VAL A 543 8.62 1.29 -34.40
CA VAL A 543 9.34 2.57 -34.47
C VAL A 543 8.76 3.55 -35.50
N LEU A 544 7.66 3.17 -36.18
CA LEU A 544 7.09 3.91 -37.30
C LEU A 544 6.68 5.34 -36.94
N ARG A 545 5.96 5.52 -35.83
CA ARG A 545 5.40 6.84 -35.46
C ARG A 545 6.50 7.89 -35.27
N THR A 546 7.58 7.52 -34.59
CA THR A 546 8.62 8.46 -34.18
C THR A 546 9.80 8.53 -35.15
N THR A 547 9.99 7.52 -36.03
CA THR A 547 11.16 7.46 -36.94
C THR A 547 10.81 7.37 -38.43
N GLY A 548 9.54 7.08 -38.75
CA GLY A 548 9.09 6.82 -40.13
C GLY A 548 9.44 5.43 -40.66
N ILE A 549 10.11 4.58 -39.88
CA ILE A 549 10.51 3.23 -40.29
C ILE A 549 9.52 2.18 -39.77
N ALA A 550 8.94 1.39 -40.67
CA ALA A 550 7.98 0.33 -40.32
C ALA A 550 8.70 -0.95 -39.86
N LYS A 551 9.25 -0.94 -38.64
CA LYS A 551 9.87 -2.13 -38.02
C LYS A 551 9.58 -2.16 -36.50
N ASN A 552 9.51 -3.36 -35.94
CA ASN A 552 9.37 -3.53 -34.49
C ASN A 552 10.74 -3.42 -33.81
N ILE A 553 10.83 -2.66 -32.72
CA ILE A 553 12.09 -2.38 -32.01
C ILE A 553 12.78 -3.66 -31.53
N GLU A 554 12.01 -4.63 -31.05
CA GLU A 554 12.53 -5.92 -30.56
C GLU A 554 13.08 -6.85 -31.66
N ASN A 555 12.79 -6.53 -32.93
CA ASN A 555 13.32 -7.23 -34.10
C ASN A 555 14.53 -6.52 -34.72
N MET A 556 15.01 -5.44 -34.10
CA MET A 556 16.16 -4.66 -34.55
C MET A 556 17.39 -4.97 -33.70
N THR A 557 18.56 -5.06 -34.33
CA THR A 557 19.84 -5.02 -33.59
C THR A 557 20.16 -3.61 -33.13
N LEU A 558 21.02 -3.44 -32.12
CA LEU A 558 21.46 -2.11 -31.69
C LEU A 558 22.10 -1.32 -32.85
N GLU A 559 22.83 -1.99 -33.75
CA GLU A 559 23.41 -1.34 -34.93
C GLU A 559 22.34 -0.74 -35.85
N GLU A 560 21.22 -1.45 -36.04
CA GLU A 560 20.08 -0.94 -36.80
C GLU A 560 19.37 0.19 -36.07
N VAL A 561 19.20 0.09 -34.74
CA VAL A 561 18.59 1.16 -33.93
C VAL A 561 19.41 2.44 -34.00
N ARG A 562 20.74 2.36 -33.99
CA ARG A 562 21.64 3.53 -34.12
C ARG A 562 21.52 4.26 -35.45
N LYS A 563 20.98 3.62 -36.49
CA LYS A 563 20.70 4.24 -37.80
C LYS A 563 19.36 4.98 -37.81
N LEU A 564 18.48 4.72 -36.85
CA LEU A 564 17.22 5.43 -36.71
C LEU A 564 17.47 6.87 -36.27
N LYS A 565 16.59 7.75 -36.76
CA LYS A 565 16.52 9.14 -36.34
C LYS A 565 15.06 9.51 -36.17
N THR A 566 14.76 10.34 -35.18
CA THR A 566 13.40 10.86 -34.99
C THR A 566 12.95 11.64 -36.22
N THR A 567 11.64 11.74 -36.46
CA THR A 567 11.09 12.44 -37.63
C THR A 567 11.10 13.95 -37.48
N GLY A 568 10.94 14.47 -36.25
CA GLY A 568 10.87 15.91 -35.98
C GLY A 568 12.23 16.59 -36.10
N GLN A 569 13.12 16.29 -35.16
CA GLN A 569 14.41 16.95 -34.97
C GLN A 569 15.61 16.11 -35.43
N ARG A 570 15.37 14.93 -36.02
CA ARG A 570 16.42 14.03 -36.55
C ARG A 570 17.43 13.61 -35.48
N LEU A 571 16.97 13.39 -34.25
CA LEU A 571 17.78 12.98 -33.09
C LEU A 571 17.97 11.47 -33.05
N ALA A 572 19.04 11.02 -32.39
CA ALA A 572 19.32 9.58 -32.24
C ALA A 572 18.36 8.93 -31.23
N ILE A 573 18.08 7.64 -31.42
CA ILE A 573 17.41 6.81 -30.41
C ILE A 573 18.47 6.31 -29.43
N PRO A 574 18.47 6.74 -28.16
CA PRO A 574 19.52 6.40 -27.22
C PRO A 574 19.30 5.01 -26.59
N THR A 575 20.38 4.44 -26.08
CA THR A 575 20.36 3.34 -25.12
C THR A 575 20.15 3.86 -23.70
N MET A 576 19.64 3.02 -22.81
CA MET A 576 19.61 3.35 -21.38
C MET A 576 21.03 3.51 -20.81
N ASP A 577 22.02 2.80 -21.36
CA ASP A 577 23.44 2.95 -21.00
C ASP A 577 23.94 4.39 -21.22
N GLU A 578 23.64 4.96 -22.40
CA GLU A 578 23.99 6.34 -22.75
C GLU A 578 23.28 7.37 -21.84
N VAL A 579 22.01 7.12 -21.50
CA VAL A 579 21.25 7.99 -20.57
C VAL A 579 21.85 7.96 -19.16
N LEU A 580 22.06 6.78 -18.57
CA LEU A 580 22.61 6.69 -17.22
C LEU A 580 24.02 7.27 -17.13
N ALA A 581 24.86 7.09 -18.16
CA ALA A 581 26.17 7.71 -18.25
C ALA A 581 26.12 9.25 -18.21
N ALA A 582 25.12 9.83 -18.87
CA ALA A 582 24.94 11.29 -18.95
C ALA A 582 24.31 11.88 -17.68
N VAL A 583 23.47 11.11 -16.97
CA VAL A 583 22.64 11.63 -15.87
C VAL A 583 23.27 11.37 -14.49
N VAL A 584 23.58 10.12 -14.15
CA VAL A 584 23.67 9.67 -12.74
C VAL A 584 24.73 10.41 -11.91
N LYS A 585 25.90 10.68 -12.50
CA LYS A 585 26.99 11.38 -11.81
C LYS A 585 26.92 12.90 -11.92
N LYS A 586 26.26 13.42 -12.95
CA LYS A 586 26.23 14.85 -13.24
C LYS A 586 25.05 15.56 -12.58
N TYR A 587 23.95 14.86 -12.38
CA TYR A 587 22.71 15.40 -11.83
C TYR A 587 22.24 14.55 -10.66
N SER A 588 22.99 14.62 -9.55
CA SER A 588 22.72 13.80 -8.36
C SER A 588 21.34 14.00 -7.72
N HIS A 589 20.64 15.07 -8.12
CA HIS A 589 19.31 15.42 -7.64
C HIS A 589 18.17 14.90 -8.52
N VAL A 590 18.45 14.30 -9.68
CA VAL A 590 17.46 13.82 -10.63
C VAL A 590 17.22 12.33 -10.45
N THR A 591 15.96 11.91 -10.44
CA THR A 591 15.58 10.49 -10.47
C THR A 591 15.17 10.05 -11.87
N ASN A 592 15.54 8.84 -12.26
CA ASN A 592 15.14 8.20 -13.51
C ASN A 592 13.93 7.29 -13.26
N PHE A 593 12.80 7.60 -13.89
CA PHE A 593 11.61 6.75 -13.95
C PHE A 593 11.70 5.92 -15.23
N ILE A 594 11.99 4.62 -15.07
CA ILE A 594 12.22 3.70 -16.19
C ILE A 594 10.94 2.90 -16.40
N GLU A 595 10.20 3.16 -17.48
CA GLU A 595 9.00 2.38 -17.82
C GLU A 595 9.34 1.17 -18.68
N ILE A 596 9.03 -0.04 -18.19
CA ILE A 596 9.18 -1.26 -18.99
C ILE A 596 8.02 -1.37 -19.98
N LYS A 597 8.34 -1.37 -21.28
CA LYS A 597 7.39 -1.67 -22.36
C LYS A 597 7.62 -3.03 -23.00
N SER A 598 8.84 -3.55 -22.92
CA SER A 598 9.19 -4.90 -23.39
C SER A 598 8.39 -5.98 -22.66
N ALA A 599 7.88 -6.95 -23.41
CA ALA A 599 7.27 -8.15 -22.85
C ALA A 599 8.31 -9.24 -22.54
N LYS A 600 9.55 -9.10 -23.03
CA LYS A 600 10.66 -10.03 -22.75
C LYS A 600 11.10 -9.91 -21.28
N PRO A 601 11.03 -10.98 -20.46
CA PRO A 601 11.38 -10.92 -19.03
C PRO A 601 12.85 -10.55 -18.79
N GLU A 602 13.74 -10.85 -19.75
CA GLU A 602 15.18 -10.56 -19.67
C GLU A 602 15.48 -9.08 -19.43
N ILE A 603 14.58 -8.17 -19.83
CA ILE A 603 14.76 -6.72 -19.65
C ILE A 603 15.02 -6.35 -18.18
N ILE A 604 14.41 -7.04 -17.22
CA ILE A 604 14.59 -6.76 -15.79
C ILE A 604 16.04 -7.03 -15.37
N SER A 605 16.62 -8.15 -15.83
CA SER A 605 18.03 -8.47 -15.58
C SER A 605 18.97 -7.46 -16.24
N LYS A 606 18.66 -7.00 -17.46
CA LYS A 606 19.47 -6.01 -18.17
C LYS A 606 19.40 -4.62 -17.54
N ILE A 607 18.24 -4.23 -17.03
CA ILE A 607 18.10 -3.03 -16.21
C ILE A 607 18.97 -3.16 -14.96
N LYS A 608 18.94 -4.30 -14.27
CA LYS A 608 19.79 -4.55 -13.08
C LYS A 608 21.27 -4.34 -13.40
N ASP A 609 21.78 -4.96 -14.47
CA ASP A 609 23.18 -4.85 -14.88
C ASP A 609 23.60 -3.39 -15.11
N LEU A 610 22.70 -2.59 -15.71
CA LEU A 610 22.92 -1.17 -15.93
C LEU A 610 22.89 -0.36 -14.62
N LEU A 611 21.98 -0.66 -13.70
CA LEU A 611 21.95 0.01 -12.39
C LEU A 611 23.20 -0.30 -11.56
N ASP A 612 23.68 -1.55 -11.59
CA ASP A 612 24.94 -1.98 -10.96
C ASP A 612 26.14 -1.24 -11.57
N LYS A 613 26.20 -1.18 -12.92
CA LYS A 613 27.30 -0.51 -13.65
C LYS A 613 27.50 0.95 -13.24
N TYR A 614 26.41 1.67 -12.96
CA TYR A 614 26.44 3.11 -12.67
C TYR A 614 26.26 3.47 -11.18
N ASP A 615 26.03 2.49 -10.30
CA ASP A 615 25.58 2.71 -8.92
C ASP A 615 24.33 3.63 -8.86
N ALA A 616 23.36 3.34 -9.73
CA ALA A 616 22.21 4.20 -9.97
C ALA A 616 21.03 3.94 -9.01
N TYR A 617 21.19 3.07 -8.01
CA TYR A 617 20.14 2.71 -7.06
C TYR A 617 19.56 3.91 -6.30
N GLY A 618 20.37 4.94 -6.05
CA GLY A 618 19.92 6.18 -5.42
C GLY A 618 19.22 7.18 -6.32
N GLN A 619 19.00 6.83 -7.60
CA GLN A 619 18.40 7.67 -8.63
C GLN A 619 17.55 6.87 -9.63
N ALA A 620 17.07 5.69 -9.26
CA ALA A 620 16.32 4.82 -10.16
C ALA A 620 15.00 4.37 -9.53
N ILE A 621 13.95 4.44 -10.34
CA ILE A 621 12.63 3.88 -10.11
C ILE A 621 12.27 3.10 -11.37
N VAL A 622 11.65 1.92 -11.21
CA VAL A 622 11.16 1.16 -12.35
C VAL A 622 9.65 1.01 -12.27
N ILE A 623 8.95 1.36 -13.34
CA ILE A 623 7.49 1.36 -13.42
C ILE A 623 7.01 0.43 -14.53
N SER A 624 5.82 -0.15 -14.36
CA SER A 624 5.18 -1.02 -15.36
C SER A 624 3.67 -1.04 -15.16
N PHE A 625 2.93 -1.33 -16.23
CA PHE A 625 1.51 -1.69 -16.19
C PHE A 625 1.30 -3.17 -15.80
N ASP A 626 2.34 -3.99 -15.87
CA ASP A 626 2.27 -5.42 -15.58
C ASP A 626 2.68 -5.71 -14.13
N GLY A 627 1.71 -6.11 -13.32
CA GLY A 627 1.93 -6.51 -11.92
C GLY A 627 2.90 -7.68 -11.76
N GLN A 628 2.99 -8.60 -12.72
CA GLN A 628 3.97 -9.71 -12.66
C GLN A 628 5.40 -9.20 -12.79
N GLN A 629 5.63 -8.23 -13.69
CA GLN A 629 6.93 -7.56 -13.78
C GLN A 629 7.27 -6.83 -12.48
N ILE A 630 6.29 -6.19 -11.83
CA ILE A 630 6.52 -5.58 -10.51
C ILE A 630 6.99 -6.62 -9.48
N LEU A 631 6.32 -7.79 -9.40
CA LEU A 631 6.69 -8.86 -8.48
C LEU A 631 8.07 -9.43 -8.79
N GLU A 632 8.40 -9.65 -10.06
CA GLU A 632 9.72 -10.12 -10.47
C GLU A 632 10.82 -9.12 -10.06
N MET A 633 10.59 -7.83 -10.27
CA MET A 633 11.52 -6.77 -9.85
C MET A 633 11.74 -6.75 -8.34
N LYS A 634 10.77 -7.14 -7.49
CA LYS A 634 11.00 -7.24 -6.04
C LYS A 634 12.03 -8.30 -5.64
N ASN A 635 12.26 -9.28 -6.51
CA ASN A 635 13.26 -10.33 -6.30
C ASN A 635 14.59 -9.98 -6.97
N THR A 636 14.55 -9.39 -8.16
CA THR A 636 15.73 -9.11 -8.98
C THR A 636 16.38 -7.74 -8.69
N LEU A 637 15.56 -6.69 -8.53
CA LEU A 637 16.00 -5.32 -8.27
C LEU A 637 15.86 -4.97 -6.78
N LYS A 638 16.46 -5.79 -5.91
CA LYS A 638 16.34 -5.61 -4.45
C LYS A 638 16.75 -4.20 -4.02
N GLY A 639 15.81 -3.51 -3.37
CA GLY A 639 16.01 -2.16 -2.86
C GLY A 639 15.64 -1.03 -3.82
N VAL A 640 15.32 -1.32 -5.09
CA VAL A 640 14.78 -0.32 -6.03
C VAL A 640 13.29 -0.13 -5.79
N SER A 641 12.85 1.12 -5.82
CA SER A 641 11.43 1.43 -5.76
C SER A 641 10.73 1.10 -7.07
N THR A 642 9.57 0.47 -6.95
CA THR A 642 8.70 0.15 -8.09
C THR A 642 7.35 0.86 -7.97
N GLY A 643 6.78 1.23 -9.11
CA GLY A 643 5.46 1.85 -9.22
C GLY A 643 4.57 1.13 -10.22
N LEU A 644 3.32 0.87 -9.84
CA LEU A 644 2.35 0.22 -10.72
C LEU A 644 1.54 1.29 -11.46
N LEU A 645 1.58 1.23 -12.79
CA LEU A 645 0.82 2.11 -13.68
C LEU A 645 -0.60 1.60 -13.85
N VAL A 646 -1.59 2.45 -13.58
CA VAL A 646 -3.01 2.06 -13.50
C VAL A 646 -3.95 3.18 -13.95
N TYR A 647 -5.25 2.96 -13.81
CA TYR A 647 -6.29 3.97 -13.92
C TYR A 647 -6.92 4.18 -12.52
N PRO A 648 -7.39 5.40 -12.17
CA PRO A 648 -8.13 5.61 -10.94
C PRO A 648 -9.37 4.72 -10.88
N PRO A 649 -9.72 4.18 -9.71
CA PRO A 649 -11.01 3.55 -9.51
C PRO A 649 -12.14 4.57 -9.73
N LYS A 650 -13.31 4.07 -10.11
CA LYS A 650 -14.53 4.87 -10.35
C LYS A 650 -15.70 4.29 -9.58
N GLU A 651 -15.44 4.04 -8.31
CA GLU A 651 -16.40 3.42 -7.41
C GLU A 651 -17.40 4.46 -6.88
N GLN A 652 -18.54 4.00 -6.38
CA GLN A 652 -19.64 4.88 -6.00
C GLN A 652 -19.31 5.75 -4.78
N THR A 653 -18.44 5.29 -3.88
CA THR A 653 -18.11 5.96 -2.63
C THR A 653 -16.61 6.24 -2.49
N THR A 654 -16.26 7.28 -1.74
CA THR A 654 -14.85 7.60 -1.42
C THR A 654 -14.14 6.42 -0.76
N PHE A 655 -14.80 5.73 0.17
CA PHE A 655 -14.22 4.58 0.88
C PHE A 655 -13.94 3.39 -0.03
N LEU A 656 -14.86 3.08 -0.96
CA LEU A 656 -14.62 2.00 -1.92
C LEU A 656 -13.49 2.36 -2.90
N ASN A 657 -13.39 3.62 -3.32
CA ASN A 657 -12.24 4.09 -4.10
C ASN A 657 -10.92 3.97 -3.32
N ILE A 658 -10.89 4.31 -2.02
CA ILE A 658 -9.70 4.11 -1.16
C ILE A 658 -9.37 2.61 -1.09
N ARG A 659 -10.36 1.75 -0.85
CA ARG A 659 -10.16 0.29 -0.81
C ARG A 659 -9.52 -0.21 -2.11
N ARG A 660 -10.03 0.19 -3.27
CA ARG A 660 -9.44 -0.17 -4.57
C ARG A 660 -8.00 0.32 -4.74
N VAL A 661 -7.69 1.53 -4.27
CA VAL A 661 -6.30 2.05 -4.27
C VAL A 661 -5.40 1.17 -3.39
N LEU A 662 -5.87 0.79 -2.19
CA LEU A 662 -5.11 -0.10 -1.30
C LEU A 662 -4.94 -1.49 -1.90
N GLU A 663 -5.99 -2.11 -2.43
CA GLU A 663 -5.95 -3.42 -3.10
C GLU A 663 -4.93 -3.42 -4.24
N THR A 664 -4.93 -2.37 -5.05
CA THR A 664 -4.03 -2.21 -6.19
C THR A 664 -2.56 -2.06 -5.78
N THR A 665 -2.27 -1.37 -4.67
CA THR A 665 -0.89 -1.09 -4.24
C THR A 665 -0.32 -2.14 -3.30
N ARG A 666 -1.16 -2.73 -2.45
CA ARG A 666 -0.77 -3.70 -1.42
C ARG A 666 -0.32 -5.02 -2.02
N GLN A 667 -0.83 -5.47 -3.16
CA GLN A 667 -0.33 -6.73 -3.74
C GLN A 667 1.16 -6.64 -4.13
N PHE A 668 1.62 -5.44 -4.50
CA PHE A 668 2.93 -5.24 -5.10
C PHE A 668 3.92 -4.47 -4.24
N SER A 669 3.48 -3.93 -3.09
CA SER A 669 4.26 -2.93 -2.35
C SER A 669 4.76 -1.84 -3.31
N SER A 670 3.83 -1.24 -4.05
CA SER A 670 4.10 -0.22 -5.05
C SER A 670 3.46 1.11 -4.65
N THR A 671 3.88 2.19 -5.29
CA THR A 671 3.12 3.44 -5.30
C THR A 671 1.94 3.35 -6.26
N PHE A 672 0.96 4.24 -6.10
CA PHE A 672 -0.17 4.33 -7.01
C PHE A 672 0.14 5.34 -8.13
N ASN A 673 0.33 4.85 -9.36
CA ASN A 673 0.72 5.68 -10.50
C ASN A 673 -0.41 5.69 -11.56
N PRO A 674 -1.52 6.39 -11.28
CA PRO A 674 -2.70 6.35 -12.14
C PRO A 674 -2.61 7.34 -13.30
N ASN A 675 -3.46 7.20 -14.32
CA ASN A 675 -3.73 8.36 -15.16
C ASN A 675 -4.42 9.47 -14.33
N TYR A 676 -4.17 10.75 -14.62
CA TYR A 676 -4.62 11.86 -13.76
C TYR A 676 -6.15 12.06 -13.78
N SER A 677 -6.81 11.66 -14.87
CA SER A 677 -8.24 11.90 -15.07
C SER A 677 -9.08 11.03 -14.17
N GLY A 678 -9.92 11.66 -13.35
CA GLY A 678 -10.83 10.96 -12.43
C GLY A 678 -10.29 10.79 -11.01
N LEU A 679 -9.09 11.31 -10.71
CA LEU A 679 -8.60 11.34 -9.34
C LEU A 679 -9.36 12.35 -8.48
N ASN A 680 -9.83 11.86 -7.33
CA ASN A 680 -10.52 12.63 -6.32
C ASN A 680 -9.54 13.03 -5.19
N GLN A 681 -9.59 14.30 -4.76
CA GLN A 681 -8.69 14.85 -3.73
C GLN A 681 -8.85 14.15 -2.38
N ASP A 682 -10.08 13.86 -1.96
CA ASP A 682 -10.36 13.21 -0.67
C ASP A 682 -9.85 11.76 -0.66
N VAL A 683 -10.03 11.04 -1.78
CA VAL A 683 -9.44 9.71 -1.96
C VAL A 683 -7.92 9.78 -1.83
N MET A 684 -7.28 10.74 -2.51
CA MET A 684 -5.83 10.91 -2.45
C MET A 684 -5.35 11.24 -1.03
N TYR A 685 -6.04 12.15 -0.34
CA TYR A 685 -5.69 12.56 1.01
C TYR A 685 -5.86 11.40 2.01
N LEU A 686 -7.03 10.76 2.06
CA LEU A 686 -7.32 9.69 3.01
C LEU A 686 -6.50 8.43 2.74
N ALA A 687 -6.11 8.15 1.49
CA ALA A 687 -5.15 7.10 1.17
C ALA A 687 -3.71 7.51 1.51
N SER A 688 -3.35 8.80 1.43
CA SER A 688 -2.03 9.28 1.83
C SER A 688 -1.78 9.15 3.33
N LEU A 689 -2.83 9.31 4.14
CA LEU A 689 -2.79 9.00 5.57
C LEU A 689 -2.42 7.54 5.83
N ARG A 690 -2.69 6.64 4.87
CA ARG A 690 -2.33 5.22 4.91
C ARG A 690 -0.92 4.90 4.40
N GLY A 691 -0.15 5.93 4.06
CA GLY A 691 1.21 5.82 3.52
C GLY A 691 1.29 5.66 2.01
N VAL A 692 0.15 5.74 1.29
CA VAL A 692 0.11 5.64 -0.18
C VAL A 692 0.52 6.97 -0.81
N THR A 693 1.40 6.92 -1.81
CA THR A 693 1.78 8.10 -2.59
C THR A 693 1.25 8.01 -4.02
N PHE A 694 1.01 9.17 -4.63
CA PHE A 694 0.29 9.33 -5.90
C PHE A 694 1.18 9.99 -6.96
N TRP A 695 1.28 9.34 -8.12
CA TRP A 695 2.15 9.77 -9.23
C TRP A 695 1.39 9.81 -10.57
N PRO A 696 0.42 10.74 -10.70
CA PRO A 696 -0.43 10.81 -11.88
C PRO A 696 0.30 11.17 -13.18
N TRP A 697 -0.12 10.53 -14.26
CA TRP A 697 0.33 10.78 -15.63
C TRP A 697 -0.87 10.97 -16.60
N THR A 698 -0.74 11.57 -17.77
CA THR A 698 0.29 12.54 -18.16
C THR A 698 -0.40 13.90 -18.29
N PHE A 699 0.12 14.92 -17.63
CA PHE A 699 -0.37 16.29 -17.80
C PHE A 699 0.14 16.86 -19.14
N ARG A 700 -0.78 17.46 -19.90
CA ARG A 700 -0.50 18.03 -21.23
C ARG A 700 -1.10 19.43 -21.34
N LEU A 701 -2.12 19.57 -22.18
CA LEU A 701 -2.65 20.87 -22.61
C LEU A 701 -3.57 21.54 -21.58
N ILE A 702 -4.22 20.76 -20.70
CA ILE A 702 -5.14 21.28 -19.68
C ILE A 702 -4.34 21.69 -18.44
N LYS A 703 -3.76 22.89 -18.48
CA LYS A 703 -2.88 23.39 -17.39
C LYS A 703 -3.59 23.51 -16.04
N ASN A 704 -4.89 23.77 -16.01
CA ASN A 704 -5.65 23.89 -14.77
C ASN A 704 -5.65 22.60 -13.94
N ASP A 705 -5.64 21.42 -14.58
CA ASP A 705 -5.55 20.15 -13.84
C ASP A 705 -4.18 19.98 -13.19
N PHE A 706 -3.11 20.35 -13.92
CA PHE A 706 -1.74 20.37 -13.39
C PHE A 706 -1.63 21.35 -12.21
N TYR A 707 -2.13 22.57 -12.35
CA TYR A 707 -2.10 23.58 -11.27
C TYR A 707 -2.94 23.16 -10.06
N ARG A 708 -4.14 22.61 -10.29
CA ARG A 708 -5.01 22.08 -9.22
C ARG A 708 -4.28 21.01 -8.43
N MET A 709 -3.72 20.01 -9.10
CA MET A 709 -3.07 18.88 -8.43
C MET A 709 -1.74 19.28 -7.78
N TYR A 710 -1.07 20.31 -8.30
CA TYR A 710 0.09 20.93 -7.65
C TYR A 710 -0.29 21.60 -6.33
N ILE A 711 -1.30 22.49 -6.30
CA ILE A 711 -1.71 23.16 -5.05
C ILE A 711 -2.37 22.21 -4.04
N GLN A 712 -2.90 21.08 -4.50
CA GLN A 712 -3.39 19.98 -3.66
C GLN A 712 -2.27 19.15 -3.03
N GLY A 713 -0.99 19.45 -3.30
CA GLY A 713 0.16 18.80 -2.67
C GLY A 713 0.41 17.37 -3.15
N THR A 714 -0.01 17.02 -4.36
CA THR A 714 0.23 15.68 -4.95
C THR A 714 1.73 15.35 -4.94
N HIS A 715 2.09 14.10 -4.66
CA HIS A 715 3.49 13.69 -4.44
C HIS A 715 4.38 13.92 -5.67
N GLY A 716 3.89 13.59 -6.87
CA GLY A 716 4.57 13.89 -8.13
C GLY A 716 3.62 14.04 -9.31
N LEU A 717 4.07 14.71 -10.36
CA LEU A 717 3.28 15.01 -11.56
C LEU A 717 4.13 14.72 -12.81
N THR A 718 3.69 13.75 -13.62
CA THR A 718 4.35 13.40 -14.88
C THR A 718 3.75 14.22 -16.02
N THR A 719 4.57 15.03 -16.71
CA THR A 719 4.09 16.05 -17.66
C THR A 719 4.95 16.14 -18.92
N ASP A 720 4.31 16.46 -20.04
CA ASP A 720 4.99 16.80 -21.30
C ASP A 720 5.58 18.23 -21.27
N TYR A 721 5.23 19.03 -20.26
CA TYR A 721 5.48 20.48 -20.16
C TYR A 721 6.21 20.84 -18.85
N ALA A 722 7.32 20.17 -18.54
CA ALA A 722 8.07 20.40 -17.29
C ALA A 722 8.47 21.89 -17.07
N GLN A 723 8.66 22.64 -18.16
CA GLN A 723 8.96 24.09 -18.14
C GLN A 723 7.88 24.94 -17.47
N ASP A 724 6.63 24.46 -17.41
CA ASP A 724 5.53 25.21 -16.81
C ASP A 724 5.74 25.41 -15.29
N ALA A 725 6.55 24.57 -14.65
CA ALA A 725 6.88 24.68 -13.24
C ALA A 725 8.19 25.44 -12.95
N SER A 726 9.01 25.75 -13.95
CA SER A 726 10.39 26.27 -13.80
C SER A 726 10.50 27.49 -12.86
N ASN A 727 9.51 28.38 -12.90
CA ASN A 727 9.50 29.63 -12.13
C ASN A 727 8.68 29.56 -10.83
N PHE A 728 8.13 28.40 -10.48
CA PHE A 728 7.38 28.23 -9.24
C PHE A 728 8.32 28.44 -8.06
N VAL A 729 7.91 29.23 -7.06
CA VAL A 729 8.70 29.43 -5.84
C VAL A 729 8.46 28.26 -4.90
N VAL A 730 9.45 27.39 -4.77
CA VAL A 730 9.30 26.11 -4.06
C VAL A 730 9.88 26.10 -2.66
N LYS A 731 10.70 27.11 -2.33
CA LYS A 731 11.34 27.24 -1.01
C LYS A 731 11.61 28.70 -0.67
N ILE A 732 11.52 29.02 0.62
CA ILE A 732 12.02 30.27 1.19
C ILE A 732 13.04 29.98 2.29
N GLU A 733 14.08 30.79 2.35
CA GLU A 733 15.17 30.67 3.31
C GLU A 733 15.37 31.98 4.06
N THR A 734 15.41 31.92 5.38
CA THR A 734 15.54 33.09 6.26
C THR A 734 16.64 32.86 7.29
N PRO A 735 17.21 33.93 7.88
CA PRO A 735 18.08 33.80 9.05
C PRO A 735 17.39 33.03 10.18
N ARG A 736 18.14 32.27 10.96
CA ARG A 736 17.59 31.48 12.08
C ARG A 736 17.35 32.31 13.33
N GLN A 737 18.03 33.44 13.46
CA GLN A 737 17.93 34.36 14.58
C GLN A 737 17.98 35.79 14.06
N ILE A 738 17.13 36.66 14.59
CA ILE A 738 17.09 38.10 14.28
C ILE A 738 16.70 38.91 15.52
N SER A 739 16.86 40.23 15.44
CA SER A 739 16.36 41.17 16.44
C SER A 739 15.21 42.01 15.88
N ALA A 740 14.28 42.40 16.76
CA ALA A 740 13.17 43.30 16.46
C ALA A 740 13.01 44.35 17.56
N THR A 741 12.34 45.47 17.26
CA THR A 741 12.06 46.52 18.24
C THR A 741 10.60 46.47 18.68
N VAL A 742 10.34 46.67 19.97
CA VAL A 742 8.97 46.74 20.52
C VAL A 742 8.12 47.76 19.74
N GLY A 743 6.90 47.35 19.38
CA GLY A 743 5.92 48.16 18.67
C GLY A 743 6.16 48.30 17.16
N GLN A 744 7.32 47.88 16.63
CA GLN A 744 7.60 47.96 15.20
C GLN A 744 7.12 46.71 14.45
N PRO A 745 6.59 46.86 13.22
CA PRO A 745 6.28 45.72 12.36
C PRO A 745 7.52 44.87 12.07
N LEU A 746 7.40 43.56 12.30
CA LEU A 746 8.47 42.62 12.03
C LEU A 746 8.62 42.41 10.51
N GLN A 747 9.84 42.58 10.03
CA GLN A 747 10.23 42.27 8.67
C GLN A 747 11.47 41.38 8.68
N ILE A 748 11.43 40.30 7.90
CA ILE A 748 12.53 39.34 7.81
C ILE A 748 13.02 39.32 6.38
N THR A 749 14.27 39.71 6.16
CA THR A 749 14.89 39.59 4.83
C THR A 749 15.48 38.20 4.65
N GLY A 750 15.14 37.55 3.55
CA GLY A 750 15.66 36.23 3.19
C GLY A 750 15.65 36.02 1.67
N GLN A 751 15.66 34.77 1.24
CA GLN A 751 15.70 34.38 -0.16
C GLN A 751 14.48 33.53 -0.55
N LYS A 752 14.01 33.69 -1.79
CA LYS A 752 13.07 32.80 -2.47
C LYS A 752 13.82 31.99 -3.51
N LEU A 753 13.58 30.69 -3.56
CA LEU A 753 14.15 29.78 -4.55
C LEU A 753 13.06 29.26 -5.48
N THR A 754 13.29 29.33 -6.78
CA THR A 754 12.40 28.75 -7.79
C THR A 754 12.67 27.25 -8.01
N GLN A 755 11.80 26.55 -8.74
CA GLN A 755 12.03 25.17 -9.18
C GLN A 755 13.34 25.00 -9.96
N LEU A 756 13.74 25.99 -10.76
CA LEU A 756 15.04 26.05 -11.44
C LEU A 756 16.24 26.26 -10.49
N GLY A 757 16.00 26.53 -9.22
CA GLY A 757 17.04 26.87 -8.25
C GLY A 757 17.50 28.34 -8.33
N GLN A 758 16.78 29.22 -9.04
CA GLN A 758 17.10 30.64 -9.05
C GLN A 758 16.75 31.27 -7.70
N SER A 759 17.73 31.96 -7.10
CA SER A 759 17.55 32.64 -5.82
C SER A 759 17.37 34.15 -6.00
N SER A 760 16.47 34.75 -5.23
CA SER A 760 16.25 36.20 -5.17
C SER A 760 15.92 36.66 -3.76
N TYR A 761 16.41 37.84 -3.36
CA TYR A 761 16.10 38.40 -2.04
C TYR A 761 14.66 38.89 -1.95
N GLN A 762 14.05 38.69 -0.78
CA GLN A 762 12.69 39.12 -0.47
C GLN A 762 12.61 39.53 1.00
N SER A 763 11.94 40.65 1.26
CA SER A 763 11.47 40.98 2.61
C SER A 763 10.13 40.31 2.85
N PHE A 764 10.07 39.47 3.88
CA PHE A 764 8.87 38.76 4.34
C PHE A 764 8.23 39.54 5.50
N ASN A 765 6.96 39.88 5.33
CA ASN A 765 6.15 40.62 6.29
C ASN A 765 4.94 39.83 6.80
N THR A 766 4.67 38.65 6.22
CA THR A 766 3.67 37.69 6.70
C THR A 766 4.37 36.52 7.36
N MET A 767 3.87 36.09 8.52
CA MET A 767 4.43 34.97 9.27
C MET A 767 3.41 34.37 10.23
N LEU A 768 3.59 33.09 10.56
CA LEU A 768 2.90 32.44 11.67
C LEU A 768 3.70 32.68 12.96
N VAL A 769 3.07 33.16 14.02
CA VAL A 769 3.67 33.25 15.36
C VAL A 769 3.38 31.96 16.11
N LEU A 770 4.42 31.30 16.62
CA LEU A 770 4.31 30.03 17.35
C LEU A 770 4.01 30.29 18.83
N SER A 771 3.38 29.31 19.50
CA SER A 771 3.14 29.38 20.94
C SER A 771 4.44 29.48 21.74
N GLY A 772 4.38 30.08 22.92
CA GLY A 772 5.57 30.42 23.72
C GLY A 772 6.28 31.71 23.29
N SER A 773 5.75 32.43 22.29
CA SER A 773 6.25 33.75 21.89
C SER A 773 5.76 34.87 22.81
N ALA A 774 6.53 35.97 22.88
CA ALA A 774 6.11 37.22 23.49
C ALA A 774 4.78 37.74 22.92
N LYS A 775 4.06 38.55 23.71
CA LYS A 775 2.78 39.13 23.27
C LYS A 775 2.93 39.93 21.99
N TYR A 776 1.99 39.72 21.07
CA TYR A 776 2.00 40.32 19.74
C TYR A 776 0.62 40.82 19.36
N SER A 777 0.59 41.72 18.37
CA SER A 777 -0.60 42.18 17.68
C SER A 777 -0.46 41.95 16.18
N LEU A 778 -1.61 41.82 15.51
CA LEU A 778 -1.70 41.69 14.05
C LEU A 778 -2.31 42.96 13.48
N ASN A 779 -1.67 43.54 12.46
CA ASN A 779 -2.25 44.56 11.59
C ASN A 779 -2.30 44.02 10.16
N GLY A 780 -3.47 43.54 9.75
CA GLY A 780 -3.58 42.68 8.57
C GLY A 780 -2.78 41.39 8.78
N GLN A 781 -1.81 41.12 7.92
CA GLN A 781 -0.90 39.97 8.02
C GLN A 781 0.44 40.29 8.72
N SER A 782 0.67 41.55 9.08
CA SER A 782 1.92 42.01 9.69
C SER A 782 1.90 41.80 11.21
N VAL A 783 3.02 41.29 11.74
CA VAL A 783 3.20 41.00 13.17
C VAL A 783 4.00 42.11 13.84
N SER A 784 3.54 42.62 14.99
CA SER A 784 4.32 43.50 15.88
C SER A 784 4.29 42.95 17.31
N PHE A 785 5.39 43.11 18.06
CA PHE A 785 5.46 42.67 19.46
C PHE A 785 5.25 43.83 20.43
N SER A 786 4.46 43.62 21.47
CA SER A 786 4.09 44.68 22.44
C SER A 786 5.00 44.75 23.66
N GLU A 787 5.93 43.81 23.82
CA GLU A 787 6.82 43.72 24.98
C GLU A 787 8.19 43.15 24.59
N ARG A 788 9.21 43.42 25.40
CA ARG A 788 10.53 42.79 25.27
C ARG A 788 10.44 41.30 25.58
N GLY A 789 11.23 40.49 24.89
CA GLY A 789 11.23 39.04 25.11
C GLY A 789 11.75 38.27 23.91
N THR A 790 11.37 37.00 23.84
CA THR A 790 11.67 36.12 22.72
C THR A 790 10.37 35.73 22.02
N ALA A 791 10.40 35.72 20.69
CA ALA A 791 9.32 35.16 19.88
C ALA A 791 9.86 34.15 18.87
N TYR A 792 8.99 33.26 18.42
CA TYR A 792 9.28 32.24 17.44
C TYR A 792 8.29 32.39 16.29
N VAL A 793 8.79 32.65 15.08
CA VAL A 793 7.94 32.91 13.92
C VAL A 793 8.33 32.03 12.74
N MET A 794 7.37 31.67 11.91
CA MET A 794 7.59 31.02 10.61
C MET A 794 7.24 32.02 9.50
N PRO A 795 8.24 32.67 8.87
CA PRO A 795 8.02 33.47 7.67
C PRO A 795 7.26 32.68 6.61
N SER A 796 6.31 33.30 5.94
CA SER A 796 5.55 32.66 4.86
C SER A 796 5.63 33.44 3.56
N TYR A 797 5.38 32.73 2.46
CA TYR A 797 5.29 33.31 1.14
C TYR A 797 4.16 32.67 0.36
N GLN A 798 3.29 33.51 -0.18
CA GLN A 798 2.18 33.09 -1.03
C GLN A 798 2.58 33.25 -2.50
N TYR A 799 2.46 32.18 -3.27
CA TYR A 799 2.77 32.17 -4.70
C TYR A 799 1.50 31.84 -5.51
N THR A 800 1.22 32.66 -6.52
CA THR A 800 0.11 32.47 -7.45
C THR A 800 0.65 31.93 -8.77
N ILE A 801 0.36 30.66 -9.06
CA ILE A 801 0.73 30.00 -10.32
C ILE A 801 -0.04 30.60 -11.49
N ALA A 802 -1.35 30.76 -11.29
CA ALA A 802 -2.33 31.26 -12.24
C ALA A 802 -3.55 31.77 -11.46
N PRO A 803 -4.48 32.53 -12.08
CA PRO A 803 -5.70 32.96 -11.40
C PRO A 803 -6.41 31.79 -10.71
N ASN A 804 -6.76 31.96 -9.43
CA ASN A 804 -7.38 30.94 -8.56
C ASN A 804 -6.46 29.76 -8.13
N PHE A 805 -5.20 29.72 -8.57
CA PHE A 805 -4.24 28.68 -8.19
C PHE A 805 -3.09 29.28 -7.39
N THR A 806 -3.32 29.37 -6.08
CA THR A 806 -2.39 29.97 -5.13
C THR A 806 -2.06 28.97 -4.02
N TYR A 807 -0.79 28.90 -3.63
CA TYR A 807 -0.32 28.11 -2.50
C TYR A 807 0.58 28.93 -1.58
N THR A 808 0.74 28.46 -0.34
CA THR A 808 1.60 29.08 0.66
C THR A 808 2.72 28.13 1.05
N ILE A 809 3.94 28.65 1.20
CA ILE A 809 5.08 27.93 1.79
C ILE A 809 5.60 28.68 3.00
N TYR A 810 6.21 27.94 3.93
CA TYR A 810 6.80 28.48 5.14
C TYR A 810 8.30 28.20 5.19
N ALA A 811 9.07 29.16 5.71
CA ALA A 811 10.45 28.94 6.07
C ALA A 811 10.52 28.14 7.38
N LYS A 812 11.71 27.61 7.69
CA LYS A 812 12.02 27.09 9.02
C LYS A 812 11.77 28.17 10.10
N PRO A 813 11.41 27.80 11.34
CA PRO A 813 11.15 28.76 12.39
C PRO A 813 12.39 29.62 12.70
N VAL A 814 12.12 30.88 13.04
CA VAL A 814 13.10 31.94 13.33
C VAL A 814 12.90 32.40 14.76
N THR A 815 13.99 32.48 15.52
CA THR A 815 14.00 33.09 16.85
C THR A 815 14.16 34.61 16.72
N VAL A 816 13.27 35.37 17.34
CA VAL A 816 13.25 36.83 17.30
C VAL A 816 13.50 37.36 18.71
N THR A 817 14.60 38.09 18.90
CA THR A 817 14.89 38.81 20.15
C THR A 817 14.29 40.21 20.08
N ILE A 818 13.35 40.54 20.97
CA ILE A 818 12.60 41.80 20.94
C ILE A 818 13.19 42.79 21.96
N GLN A 819 13.66 43.94 21.50
CA GLN A 819 14.40 44.96 22.26
C GLN A 819 13.64 46.28 22.44
#